data_AF-A0AAE9ZTX1-F1
#
_entry.id   AF-A0AAE9ZTX1-F1
#
_cell.length_a   1.000
_cell.length_b   1.000
_cell.length_c   1.000
_cell.angle_alpha   90.00
_cell.angle_beta   90.00
_cell.angle_gamma   90.00
#
_symmetry.space_group_name_H-M   'P 1'
#
loop_
_entity.id
_entity.type
_entity.pdbx_description
1 polymer ?
#
loop_
_entity_poly.entity_id
_entity_poly.type
_entity_poly.pdbx_seq_one_letter_code
_entity_poly.pdbx_strand_id
1 'polypeptide(L)'
;MKPPRSLRHFTRLLLLFASGFFTSAGFAADITLTAAMLNDYHLGGGIVDFADATIGYPPNDVPNNLAPGDTIYIEAHTRKFIRIKNLTQGTAANPITITNTGGQFILEAPSPTDATSKGIGLLGVQHVILKGTPDPGNYDYGIKIASTKNGATGIKIGHNGQTGEDFVGSFDVEVTGIEIGNTGFAGIQAKCEIAAADLPEEGYIMEDIHIHHNYIHDVHGEGLYIGWTSSGHHDMGNVTINDNLIVNAGWDGIQLTTCREGGLIYNNIILGYGVNSYTAEENNIPYYWQNSGIGVSGSTLDIHHNWVQAVSEYAGAAVSVSTYGDTTVTNNVLIGGDFSSDPAEDGIYISEGSTPPMGATITIANNTVIEPERDGIHITNTVSLPVAFTNNIVAHPITGGYAVDNTGTALTATTNLYTATVAAAGFVDASSDDYHLASGSAAIDTGTDTSAAGVTDDFDTLPRPEGAAYDIGAFEREADITLTIITPDAWGTASGSGFCSAATAFNEQPTWDAANLIPVGDAASPHAGTKTAYTNRHWYMDFGADYANVRIVAMWTRYRPSSPGSFSGFDGMWWDNDNDNVNDGTTATGMNFGTAQDMPSTSEQLWVQDADFSGAPITPPSRYLLVSTGSTPTDRGNEFAFVGYIVP
;
A
#
# COMPACT_ATOMS: atom_id res chain seq x y z
N MET A 1 3.88 -8.12 22.34
CA MET A 1 2.75 -7.24 21.97
C MET A 1 1.71 -8.07 21.20
N LYS A 2 0.47 -7.58 21.02
CA LYS A 2 -0.37 -8.05 19.91
C LYS A 2 0.01 -7.19 18.69
N PRO A 3 0.14 -7.75 17.48
CA PRO A 3 0.37 -6.91 16.30
C PRO A 3 -0.86 -6.01 16.05
N PRO A 4 -0.67 -4.79 15.52
CA PRO A 4 -1.75 -3.84 15.22
C PRO A 4 -2.80 -4.40 14.25
N ARG A 5 -3.93 -3.70 14.15
CA ARG A 5 -5.05 -4.10 13.27
C ARG A 5 -4.63 -4.17 11.80
N SER A 6 -3.73 -3.30 11.35
CA SER A 6 -3.14 -3.27 9.99
C SER A 6 -2.43 -4.58 9.62
N LEU A 7 -1.74 -5.24 10.56
CA LEU A 7 -1.11 -6.56 10.31
C LEU A 7 -2.10 -7.69 9.98
N ARG A 8 -3.41 -7.48 10.14
CA ARG A 8 -4.45 -8.41 9.67
C ARG A 8 -4.63 -8.39 8.16
N HIS A 9 -4.23 -7.31 7.48
CA HIS A 9 -4.13 -7.29 6.02
C HIS A 9 -2.91 -8.11 5.56
N PHE A 10 -1.75 -7.97 6.21
CA PHE A 10 -0.58 -8.83 5.96
C PHE A 10 -0.88 -10.33 6.10
N THR A 11 -1.60 -10.74 7.16
CA THR A 11 -2.01 -12.16 7.33
C THR A 11 -3.06 -12.63 6.31
N ARG A 12 -3.73 -11.72 5.59
CA ARG A 12 -4.60 -12.06 4.45
C ARG A 12 -3.83 -12.07 3.13
N LEU A 13 -2.83 -11.21 2.96
CA LEU A 13 -2.01 -11.15 1.75
C LEU A 13 -1.22 -12.45 1.55
N LEU A 14 -0.71 -13.04 2.63
CA LEU A 14 -0.09 -14.38 2.59
C LEU A 14 -1.04 -15.50 2.10
N LEU A 15 -2.37 -15.32 2.25
CA LEU A 15 -3.38 -16.26 1.73
C LEU A 15 -3.80 -16.00 0.27
N LEU A 16 -3.56 -14.81 -0.30
CA LEU A 16 -4.02 -14.48 -1.66
C LEU A 16 -3.14 -15.06 -2.78
N PHE A 17 -1.94 -15.55 -2.46
CA PHE A 17 -1.02 -16.20 -3.42
C PHE A 17 -1.53 -17.53 -4.02
N ALA A 18 -2.77 -17.95 -3.70
CA ALA A 18 -3.36 -19.20 -4.15
C ALA A 18 -4.21 -19.11 -5.44
N SER A 19 -4.41 -17.92 -6.06
CA SER A 19 -5.34 -17.78 -7.20
C SER A 19 -4.95 -16.80 -8.31
N GLY A 20 -4.47 -17.35 -9.44
CA GLY A 20 -4.21 -16.67 -10.73
C GLY A 20 -2.71 -16.75 -11.11
N PHE A 21 -2.26 -17.34 -12.22
CA PHE A 21 -2.89 -17.60 -13.53
C PHE A 21 -2.61 -19.01 -14.12
N PHE A 22 -3.36 -19.34 -15.17
CA PHE A 22 -3.26 -20.51 -16.07
C PHE A 22 -3.66 -20.07 -17.51
N THR A 23 -3.25 -20.66 -18.64
CA THR A 23 -2.50 -21.91 -18.94
C THR A 23 -1.47 -21.75 -20.09
N SER A 24 -0.36 -22.49 -20.00
CA SER A 24 0.35 -23.20 -21.10
C SER A 24 0.91 -22.47 -22.33
N ALA A 25 2.22 -22.60 -22.54
CA ALA A 25 2.80 -23.04 -23.83
C ALA A 25 4.20 -23.65 -23.62
N GLY A 26 4.42 -24.90 -24.09
CA GLY A 26 5.71 -25.60 -23.98
C GLY A 26 5.90 -26.35 -22.65
N PHE A 27 6.57 -27.51 -22.71
CA PHE A 27 7.10 -28.17 -21.52
C PHE A 27 8.45 -27.52 -21.20
N ALA A 28 8.51 -26.75 -20.13
CA ALA A 28 9.74 -26.29 -19.51
C ALA A 28 10.65 -27.47 -19.15
N ALA A 29 11.96 -27.30 -19.25
CA ALA A 29 12.96 -28.30 -18.89
C ALA A 29 13.42 -28.11 -17.43
N ASP A 30 12.53 -28.41 -16.49
CA ASP A 30 12.79 -28.20 -15.07
C ASP A 30 13.99 -29.00 -14.54
N ILE A 31 14.83 -28.36 -13.72
CA ILE A 31 15.94 -29.00 -12.99
C ILE A 31 15.54 -29.16 -11.53
N THR A 32 15.79 -30.34 -10.94
CA THR A 32 15.68 -30.55 -9.49
C THR A 32 17.06 -30.70 -8.87
N LEU A 33 17.46 -29.73 -8.05
CA LEU A 33 18.66 -29.78 -7.20
C LEU A 33 18.36 -30.65 -5.97
N THR A 34 18.63 -31.95 -6.09
CA THR A 34 18.40 -32.92 -5.01
C THR A 34 19.37 -32.73 -3.85
N ALA A 35 18.98 -33.23 -2.68
CA ALA A 35 19.84 -33.30 -1.50
C ALA A 35 21.12 -34.10 -1.77
N ALA A 36 21.05 -35.14 -2.61
CA ALA A 36 22.20 -35.95 -3.01
C ALA A 36 23.18 -35.17 -3.90
N MET A 37 22.68 -34.38 -4.85
CA MET A 37 23.50 -33.50 -5.70
C MET A 37 24.23 -32.45 -4.86
N LEU A 38 23.48 -31.67 -4.08
CA LEU A 38 24.03 -30.53 -3.36
C LEU A 38 25.01 -30.94 -2.24
N ASN A 39 24.87 -32.16 -1.70
CA ASN A 39 25.82 -32.73 -0.74
C ASN A 39 27.11 -33.29 -1.36
N ASP A 40 27.25 -33.33 -2.68
CA ASP A 40 28.47 -33.81 -3.31
C ASP A 40 29.66 -32.84 -3.08
N TYR A 41 30.84 -33.40 -2.79
CA TYR A 41 32.03 -32.61 -2.50
C TYR A 41 32.63 -31.95 -3.75
N HIS A 42 32.33 -32.44 -4.97
CA HIS A 42 32.77 -31.81 -6.22
C HIS A 42 32.08 -30.45 -6.42
N LEU A 43 30.83 -30.30 -5.94
CA LEU A 43 30.13 -29.01 -5.85
C LEU A 43 30.57 -28.17 -4.63
N GLY A 44 31.69 -28.50 -3.98
CA GLY A 44 32.13 -27.83 -2.75
C GLY A 44 31.11 -27.91 -1.59
N GLY A 45 30.14 -28.83 -1.64
CA GLY A 45 29.05 -28.96 -0.67
C GLY A 45 27.85 -28.02 -0.85
N GLY A 46 27.73 -27.34 -2.00
CA GLY A 46 26.54 -26.53 -2.31
C GLY A 46 26.74 -25.38 -3.31
N ILE A 47 27.81 -25.39 -4.12
CA ILE A 47 28.08 -24.43 -5.19
C ILE A 47 27.58 -25.02 -6.51
N VAL A 48 26.68 -24.32 -7.18
CA VAL A 48 26.07 -24.70 -8.45
C VAL A 48 26.40 -23.61 -9.46
N ASP A 49 27.21 -23.95 -10.47
CA ASP A 49 27.60 -23.01 -11.51
C ASP A 49 26.84 -23.32 -12.81
N PHE A 50 25.96 -22.40 -13.21
CA PHE A 50 25.11 -22.57 -14.38
C PHE A 50 25.80 -22.19 -15.70
N ALA A 51 27.10 -21.84 -15.66
CA ALA A 51 27.95 -21.84 -16.85
C ALA A 51 28.35 -23.26 -17.31
N ASP A 52 28.32 -24.25 -16.40
CA ASP A 52 28.68 -25.63 -16.74
C ASP A 52 27.58 -26.32 -17.56
N ALA A 53 27.98 -27.13 -18.55
CA ALA A 53 27.06 -27.90 -19.40
C ALA A 53 26.38 -29.09 -18.66
N THR A 54 26.79 -29.37 -17.42
CA THR A 54 26.27 -30.47 -16.59
C THR A 54 26.41 -30.07 -15.13
N ILE A 55 25.33 -30.18 -14.37
CA ILE A 55 25.25 -29.78 -12.97
C ILE A 55 25.35 -31.01 -12.07
N GLY A 56 26.27 -30.98 -11.11
CA GLY A 56 26.51 -32.08 -10.17
C GLY A 56 27.66 -32.98 -10.59
N TYR A 57 27.66 -34.21 -10.06
CA TYR A 57 28.65 -35.23 -10.38
C TYR A 57 27.99 -36.63 -10.43
N PRO A 58 28.43 -37.54 -11.31
CA PRO A 58 27.88 -38.89 -11.41
C PRO A 58 27.87 -39.65 -10.07
N PRO A 59 26.76 -40.34 -9.72
CA PRO A 59 25.60 -40.67 -10.56
C PRO A 59 24.43 -39.69 -10.45
N ASN A 60 24.61 -38.53 -9.81
CA ASN A 60 23.54 -37.59 -9.51
C ASN A 60 23.52 -36.38 -10.46
N ASP A 61 24.38 -36.35 -11.46
CA ASP A 61 24.51 -35.24 -12.39
C ASP A 61 23.34 -35.13 -13.38
N VAL A 62 23.03 -33.89 -13.78
CA VAL A 62 21.99 -33.58 -14.77
C VAL A 62 22.53 -32.64 -15.85
N PRO A 63 22.18 -32.82 -17.14
CA PRO A 63 22.53 -31.86 -18.18
C PRO A 63 21.95 -30.47 -17.88
N ASN A 64 22.74 -29.41 -18.06
CA ASN A 64 22.26 -28.04 -17.95
C ASN A 64 21.58 -27.62 -19.26
N ASN A 65 20.28 -27.89 -19.35
CA ASN A 65 19.46 -27.61 -20.53
C ASN A 65 18.42 -26.49 -20.30
N LEU A 66 18.62 -25.65 -19.27
CA LEU A 66 17.67 -24.58 -18.93
C LEU A 66 17.47 -23.60 -20.09
N ALA A 67 16.21 -23.26 -20.31
CA ALA A 67 15.72 -22.25 -21.23
C ALA A 67 14.93 -21.16 -20.48
N PRO A 68 14.72 -19.97 -21.07
CA PRO A 68 13.96 -18.90 -20.43
C PRO A 68 12.56 -19.36 -20.01
N GLY A 69 12.20 -19.15 -18.74
CA GLY A 69 10.94 -19.57 -18.14
C GLY A 69 10.96 -20.93 -17.43
N ASP A 70 12.08 -21.67 -17.47
CA ASP A 70 12.21 -22.94 -16.76
C ASP A 70 12.28 -22.76 -15.22
N THR A 71 11.95 -23.82 -14.47
CA THR A 71 12.03 -23.81 -13.00
C THR A 71 13.17 -24.68 -12.46
N ILE A 72 13.93 -24.12 -11.51
CA ILE A 72 14.88 -24.84 -10.67
C ILE A 72 14.20 -25.15 -9.34
N TYR A 73 13.88 -26.42 -9.11
CA TYR A 73 13.39 -26.90 -7.83
C TYR A 73 14.53 -27.28 -6.90
N ILE A 74 14.49 -26.84 -5.64
CA ILE A 74 15.38 -27.28 -4.57
C ILE A 74 14.62 -28.29 -3.70
N GLU A 75 15.09 -29.53 -3.62
CA GLU A 75 14.46 -30.56 -2.78
C GLU A 75 14.49 -30.16 -1.30
N ALA A 76 13.42 -30.45 -0.56
CA ALA A 76 13.32 -30.17 0.87
C ALA A 76 14.36 -30.93 1.73
N HIS A 77 15.28 -30.19 2.34
CA HIS A 77 16.24 -30.66 3.34
C HIS A 77 16.94 -29.49 4.05
N THR A 78 17.71 -29.79 5.10
CA THR A 78 18.54 -28.80 5.80
C THR A 78 19.97 -28.75 5.23
N ARG A 79 20.50 -27.54 5.00
CA ARG A 79 21.89 -27.26 4.57
C ARG A 79 22.51 -26.13 5.39
N LYS A 80 23.81 -25.88 5.19
CA LYS A 80 24.52 -24.72 5.76
C LYS A 80 24.60 -23.51 4.82
N PHE A 81 24.61 -23.77 3.51
CA PHE A 81 24.63 -22.76 2.46
C PHE A 81 24.18 -23.37 1.12
N ILE A 82 23.86 -22.49 0.17
CA ILE A 82 23.86 -22.77 -1.27
C ILE A 82 24.46 -21.55 -2.00
N ARG A 83 25.11 -21.77 -3.14
CA ARG A 83 25.56 -20.73 -4.07
C ARG A 83 25.09 -21.08 -5.47
N ILE A 84 24.35 -20.16 -6.08
CA ILE A 84 23.91 -20.16 -7.46
C ILE A 84 24.83 -19.17 -8.19
N LYS A 85 25.66 -19.66 -9.10
CA LYS A 85 26.57 -18.84 -9.92
C LYS A 85 26.10 -18.84 -11.37
N ASN A 86 26.28 -17.72 -12.06
CA ASN A 86 26.20 -17.62 -13.53
C ASN A 86 24.88 -18.15 -14.14
N LEU A 87 23.76 -17.98 -13.43
CA LEU A 87 22.43 -18.36 -13.91
C LEU A 87 21.91 -17.23 -14.80
N THR A 88 22.16 -17.34 -16.11
CA THR A 88 21.88 -16.31 -17.12
C THR A 88 20.96 -16.80 -18.25
N GLN A 89 20.35 -17.97 -18.07
CA GLN A 89 19.44 -18.62 -19.03
C GLN A 89 18.04 -17.98 -19.07
N GLY A 90 17.72 -17.05 -18.17
CA GLY A 90 16.45 -16.33 -18.16
C GLY A 90 16.36 -15.21 -19.21
N THR A 91 15.19 -14.60 -19.31
CA THR A 91 14.95 -13.33 -20.03
C THR A 91 13.94 -12.50 -19.25
N ALA A 92 13.93 -11.17 -19.37
CA ALA A 92 12.95 -10.32 -18.66
C ALA A 92 11.48 -10.72 -18.92
N ALA A 93 11.18 -11.29 -20.09
CA ALA A 93 9.84 -11.78 -20.41
C ALA A 93 9.54 -13.20 -19.88
N ASN A 94 10.57 -13.98 -19.55
CA ASN A 94 10.50 -15.36 -19.06
C ASN A 94 11.72 -15.62 -18.14
N PRO A 95 11.69 -15.15 -16.88
CA PRO A 95 12.78 -15.35 -15.93
C PRO A 95 12.86 -16.81 -15.46
N ILE A 96 14.01 -17.23 -14.96
CA ILE A 96 14.15 -18.55 -14.31
C ILE A 96 13.61 -18.45 -12.88
N THR A 97 12.71 -19.35 -12.50
CA THR A 97 12.23 -19.43 -11.11
C THR A 97 13.05 -20.44 -10.30
N ILE A 98 13.55 -20.05 -9.14
CA ILE A 98 14.17 -20.93 -8.15
C ILE A 98 13.21 -21.08 -6.96
N THR A 99 12.75 -22.29 -6.67
CA THR A 99 11.80 -22.53 -5.56
C THR A 99 11.98 -23.89 -4.89
N ASN A 100 11.38 -24.09 -3.72
CA ASN A 100 11.42 -25.36 -2.99
C ASN A 100 10.46 -26.42 -3.58
N THR A 101 10.78 -27.70 -3.42
CA THR A 101 9.89 -28.82 -3.75
C THR A 101 9.96 -29.94 -2.71
N GLY A 102 8.87 -30.69 -2.56
CA GLY A 102 8.77 -31.82 -1.61
C GLY A 102 8.71 -31.41 -0.13
N GLY A 103 8.58 -30.12 0.18
CA GLY A 103 8.55 -29.57 1.53
C GLY A 103 9.31 -28.23 1.65
N GLN A 104 9.65 -27.86 2.88
CA GLN A 104 10.45 -26.66 3.18
C GLN A 104 11.94 -26.92 2.96
N PHE A 105 12.63 -26.01 2.28
CA PHE A 105 14.10 -26.00 2.19
C PHE A 105 14.69 -25.11 3.29
N ILE A 106 15.60 -25.64 4.10
CA ILE A 106 16.09 -24.98 5.32
C ILE A 106 17.61 -24.76 5.25
N LEU A 107 18.06 -23.56 5.59
CA LEU A 107 19.46 -23.19 5.75
C LEU A 107 19.73 -22.84 7.21
N GLU A 108 20.64 -23.56 7.86
CA GLU A 108 20.92 -23.43 9.30
C GLU A 108 22.42 -23.53 9.58
N ALA A 109 22.91 -22.67 10.48
CA ALA A 109 24.25 -22.76 11.03
C ALA A 109 24.27 -23.63 12.31
N PRO A 110 24.95 -24.79 12.33
CA PRO A 110 25.07 -25.59 13.55
C PRO A 110 25.86 -24.91 14.68
N SER A 111 26.57 -23.82 14.35
CA SER A 111 27.26 -22.95 15.29
C SER A 111 27.51 -21.59 14.63
N PRO A 112 27.44 -20.46 15.37
CA PRO A 112 27.80 -19.13 14.87
C PRO A 112 29.26 -19.01 14.42
N THR A 113 30.14 -19.94 14.80
CA THR A 113 31.57 -19.96 14.41
C THR A 113 31.88 -20.92 13.26
N ASP A 114 30.89 -21.63 12.71
CA ASP A 114 31.10 -22.52 11.56
C ASP A 114 31.39 -21.70 10.29
N ALA A 115 32.63 -21.74 9.81
CA ALA A 115 33.08 -21.00 8.64
C ALA A 115 32.30 -21.30 7.34
N THR A 116 31.55 -22.40 7.29
CA THR A 116 30.79 -22.84 6.10
C THR A 116 29.34 -22.36 6.05
N SER A 117 28.77 -21.86 7.15
CA SER A 117 27.34 -21.52 7.22
C SER A 117 27.02 -20.11 6.73
N LYS A 118 26.72 -19.96 5.44
CA LYS A 118 26.66 -18.66 4.73
C LYS A 118 25.39 -18.40 3.92
N GLY A 119 24.26 -19.04 4.25
CA GLY A 119 22.96 -18.78 3.63
C GLY A 119 22.92 -19.00 2.10
N ILE A 120 22.11 -18.22 1.38
CA ILE A 120 22.01 -18.24 -0.09
C ILE A 120 22.98 -17.20 -0.69
N GLY A 121 23.56 -17.51 -1.84
CA GLY A 121 24.22 -16.50 -2.67
C GLY A 121 23.82 -16.66 -4.13
N LEU A 122 23.38 -15.55 -4.72
CA LEU A 122 23.02 -15.35 -6.11
C LEU A 122 24.14 -14.50 -6.73
N LEU A 123 25.07 -15.16 -7.43
CA LEU A 123 26.34 -14.59 -7.85
C LEU A 123 26.40 -14.53 -9.38
N GLY A 124 26.18 -13.35 -9.97
CA GLY A 124 26.13 -13.21 -11.43
C GLY A 124 24.90 -13.88 -12.03
N VAL A 125 23.72 -13.64 -11.44
CA VAL A 125 22.44 -14.19 -11.90
C VAL A 125 21.64 -13.12 -12.64
N GLN A 126 20.91 -13.51 -13.68
CA GLN A 126 20.27 -12.58 -14.62
C GLN A 126 18.88 -13.09 -14.98
N HIS A 127 17.85 -12.25 -14.79
CA HIS A 127 16.44 -12.60 -15.01
C HIS A 127 16.00 -13.81 -14.15
N VAL A 128 16.03 -13.65 -12.82
CA VAL A 128 15.84 -14.74 -11.86
C VAL A 128 14.89 -14.36 -10.73
N ILE A 129 13.90 -15.21 -10.46
CA ILE A 129 13.00 -15.12 -9.31
C ILE A 129 13.41 -16.18 -8.28
N LEU A 130 13.88 -15.77 -7.10
CA LEU A 130 14.06 -16.65 -5.94
C LEU A 130 12.83 -16.58 -5.04
N LYS A 131 12.03 -17.65 -5.03
CA LYS A 131 10.72 -17.70 -4.39
C LYS A 131 10.59 -18.84 -3.38
N GLY A 132 10.25 -18.52 -2.12
CA GLY A 132 9.75 -19.53 -1.19
C GLY A 132 8.26 -19.81 -1.42
N THR A 133 7.92 -21.01 -1.88
CA THR A 133 6.52 -21.41 -2.11
C THR A 133 5.93 -22.02 -0.83
N PRO A 134 4.91 -21.39 -0.20
CA PRO A 134 4.31 -21.88 1.04
C PRO A 134 3.50 -23.16 0.84
N ASP A 135 3.21 -23.85 1.94
CA ASP A 135 2.29 -24.99 1.99
C ASP A 135 1.32 -24.79 3.16
N PRO A 136 0.15 -24.15 2.92
CA PRO A 136 -0.76 -23.72 3.98
C PRO A 136 -1.21 -24.85 4.91
N GLY A 137 -0.91 -24.67 6.20
CA GLY A 137 -1.14 -25.68 7.25
C GLY A 137 0.07 -26.54 7.59
N ASN A 138 1.14 -26.48 6.79
CA ASN A 138 2.44 -27.11 7.05
C ASN A 138 3.53 -26.07 7.33
N TYR A 139 3.68 -25.05 6.48
CA TYR A 139 4.62 -23.94 6.67
C TYR A 139 4.25 -22.70 5.85
N ASP A 140 4.49 -21.52 6.42
CA ASP A 140 4.16 -20.22 5.83
C ASP A 140 5.21 -19.71 4.82
N TYR A 141 6.42 -20.28 4.84
CA TYR A 141 7.54 -19.92 3.96
C TYR A 141 8.24 -21.16 3.43
N GLY A 142 8.31 -21.33 2.11
CA GLY A 142 8.87 -22.54 1.49
C GLY A 142 10.39 -22.64 1.54
N ILE A 143 11.08 -21.49 1.62
CA ILE A 143 12.50 -21.38 1.86
C ILE A 143 12.68 -20.64 3.19
N LYS A 144 13.50 -21.22 4.08
CA LYS A 144 13.82 -20.66 5.39
C LYS A 144 15.33 -20.62 5.60
N ILE A 145 15.86 -19.44 5.93
CA ILE A 145 17.20 -19.29 6.50
C ILE A 145 17.02 -19.14 8.00
N ALA A 146 17.21 -20.22 8.75
CA ALA A 146 17.00 -20.25 10.19
C ALA A 146 18.14 -19.58 10.98
N SER A 147 19.37 -19.64 10.45
CA SER A 147 20.55 -18.95 10.99
C SER A 147 21.75 -18.97 10.04
N THR A 148 22.71 -18.06 10.23
CA THR A 148 24.03 -18.08 9.57
C THR A 148 25.18 -17.90 10.58
N LYS A 149 26.43 -18.05 10.13
CA LYS A 149 27.61 -17.75 10.98
C LYS A 149 27.77 -16.25 11.22
N ASN A 150 28.56 -15.86 12.23
CA ASN A 150 28.97 -14.47 12.47
C ASN A 150 29.58 -13.83 11.21
N GLY A 151 29.16 -12.62 10.89
CA GLY A 151 29.57 -11.87 9.70
C GLY A 151 29.10 -12.48 8.37
N ALA A 152 28.00 -13.24 8.35
CA ALA A 152 27.42 -13.77 7.11
C ALA A 152 25.95 -13.38 6.93
N THR A 153 25.64 -12.85 5.76
CA THR A 153 24.28 -12.50 5.33
C THR A 153 23.42 -13.75 5.12
N GLY A 154 22.09 -13.61 5.28
CA GLY A 154 21.11 -14.61 4.84
C GLY A 154 21.14 -14.82 3.32
N ILE A 155 20.76 -13.81 2.54
CA ILE A 155 20.81 -13.85 1.06
C ILE A 155 21.79 -12.82 0.54
N LYS A 156 22.77 -13.25 -0.25
CA LYS A 156 23.70 -12.38 -0.97
C LYS A 156 23.30 -12.29 -2.45
N ILE A 157 23.11 -11.08 -2.97
CA ILE A 157 23.01 -10.78 -4.41
C ILE A 157 24.27 -10.03 -4.84
N GLY A 158 24.87 -10.43 -5.97
CA GLY A 158 26.10 -9.82 -6.49
C GLY A 158 27.39 -10.43 -5.92
N HIS A 159 28.52 -10.08 -6.54
CA HIS A 159 29.79 -10.79 -6.33
C HIS A 159 30.69 -10.16 -5.25
N ASN A 160 31.47 -11.00 -4.53
CA ASN A 160 32.51 -10.55 -3.59
C ASN A 160 33.92 -10.49 -4.23
N GLY A 161 34.03 -9.90 -5.43
CA GLY A 161 35.33 -9.50 -6.01
C GLY A 161 36.41 -10.58 -6.16
N GLN A 162 36.08 -11.82 -6.54
CA GLN A 162 37.12 -12.82 -6.81
C GLN A 162 37.87 -12.44 -8.08
N THR A 163 39.16 -12.16 -7.95
CA THR A 163 40.03 -11.80 -9.05
C THR A 163 40.31 -13.01 -9.94
N GLY A 164 39.97 -12.90 -11.23
CA GLY A 164 40.33 -13.89 -12.25
C GLY A 164 39.22 -14.83 -12.72
N GLU A 165 37.96 -14.64 -12.28
CA GLU A 165 36.78 -15.15 -13.01
C GLU A 165 36.21 -14.02 -13.88
N ASP A 166 35.59 -14.35 -15.02
CA ASP A 166 34.91 -13.36 -15.87
C ASP A 166 33.70 -12.80 -15.08
N PHE A 167 33.71 -11.50 -14.80
CA PHE A 167 32.68 -10.89 -13.95
C PHE A 167 31.33 -10.81 -14.68
N VAL A 168 30.30 -11.39 -14.06
CA VAL A 168 28.91 -11.33 -14.52
C VAL A 168 28.11 -10.45 -13.56
N GLY A 169 27.53 -9.37 -14.08
CA GLY A 169 26.60 -8.50 -13.33
C GLY A 169 25.33 -9.23 -12.92
N SER A 170 24.67 -8.77 -11.86
CA SER A 170 23.43 -9.39 -11.37
C SER A 170 22.26 -8.42 -11.54
N PHE A 171 21.37 -8.69 -12.49
CA PHE A 171 20.27 -7.81 -12.89
C PHE A 171 18.95 -8.57 -13.04
N ASP A 172 17.82 -7.88 -12.91
CA ASP A 172 16.47 -8.47 -12.93
C ASP A 172 16.37 -9.66 -11.96
N VAL A 173 16.44 -9.34 -10.67
CA VAL A 173 16.48 -10.32 -9.57
C VAL A 173 15.37 -10.05 -8.57
N GLU A 174 14.39 -10.94 -8.54
CA GLU A 174 13.29 -10.93 -7.56
C GLU A 174 13.61 -11.88 -6.38
N VAL A 175 13.40 -11.43 -5.16
CA VAL A 175 13.52 -12.24 -3.93
C VAL A 175 12.25 -12.11 -3.10
N THR A 176 11.48 -13.21 -3.02
CA THR A 176 10.15 -13.16 -2.41
C THR A 176 9.72 -14.41 -1.62
N GLY A 177 8.90 -14.20 -0.59
CA GLY A 177 8.28 -15.29 0.17
C GLY A 177 9.29 -16.12 0.98
N ILE A 178 10.32 -15.49 1.54
CA ILE A 178 11.39 -16.16 2.30
C ILE A 178 11.37 -15.73 3.76
N GLU A 179 11.54 -16.69 4.68
CA GLU A 179 11.85 -16.43 6.09
C GLU A 179 13.37 -16.36 6.28
N ILE A 180 13.87 -15.29 6.87
CA ILE A 180 15.31 -15.02 7.07
C ILE A 180 15.55 -14.59 8.52
N GLY A 181 15.93 -15.56 9.35
CA GLY A 181 16.15 -15.41 10.79
C GLY A 181 17.62 -15.55 11.21
N ASN A 182 17.98 -14.92 12.33
CA ASN A 182 19.23 -15.15 13.08
C ASN A 182 20.51 -15.10 12.22
N THR A 183 20.60 -14.13 11.31
CA THR A 183 21.78 -13.97 10.46
C THR A 183 22.90 -13.26 11.21
N GLY A 184 24.15 -13.72 11.07
CA GLY A 184 25.31 -13.11 11.73
C GLY A 184 25.79 -11.80 11.09
N PHE A 185 25.11 -11.32 10.05
CA PHE A 185 25.17 -9.95 9.52
C PHE A 185 23.76 -9.64 8.95
N ALA A 186 23.64 -8.95 7.82
CA ALA A 186 22.35 -8.56 7.26
C ALA A 186 21.41 -9.72 6.87
N GLY A 187 20.11 -9.45 6.81
CA GLY A 187 19.11 -10.40 6.29
C GLY A 187 19.33 -10.67 4.79
N ILE A 188 19.21 -9.63 3.98
CA ILE A 188 19.58 -9.64 2.55
C ILE A 188 20.65 -8.58 2.30
N GLN A 189 21.62 -8.89 1.44
CA GLN A 189 22.62 -7.95 0.96
C GLN A 189 22.69 -8.00 -0.57
N ALA A 190 22.49 -6.87 -1.23
CA ALA A 190 22.73 -6.72 -2.66
C ALA A 190 23.86 -5.70 -2.89
N LYS A 191 25.05 -6.20 -3.25
CA LYS A 191 26.23 -5.37 -3.58
C LYS A 191 27.30 -6.16 -4.35
N CYS A 192 27.95 -5.55 -5.32
CA CYS A 192 29.16 -6.05 -5.99
C CYS A 192 30.46 -5.41 -5.45
N GLU A 193 31.46 -6.25 -5.17
CA GLU A 193 32.82 -5.89 -4.71
C GLU A 193 33.83 -5.89 -5.88
N ILE A 194 33.45 -5.28 -7.01
CA ILE A 194 34.36 -5.08 -8.14
C ILE A 194 35.31 -3.90 -7.87
N ALA A 195 36.53 -3.93 -8.41
CA ALA A 195 37.45 -2.80 -8.28
C ALA A 195 37.01 -1.66 -9.20
N ALA A 196 37.24 -0.41 -8.76
CA ALA A 196 36.82 0.79 -9.50
C ALA A 196 37.32 0.87 -10.95
N ALA A 197 38.46 0.23 -11.26
CA ALA A 197 39.06 0.20 -12.59
C ALA A 197 38.41 -0.83 -13.54
N ASP A 198 37.60 -1.75 -13.00
CA ASP A 198 36.89 -2.81 -13.72
C ASP A 198 35.38 -2.52 -13.83
N LEU A 199 34.92 -1.35 -13.34
CA LEU A 199 33.56 -0.85 -13.59
C LEU A 199 33.38 -0.48 -15.07
N PRO A 200 32.20 -0.69 -15.66
CA PRO A 200 31.90 -0.22 -17.01
C PRO A 200 31.88 1.32 -17.07
N GLU A 201 32.21 1.90 -18.24
CA GLU A 201 32.17 3.36 -18.43
C GLU A 201 30.73 3.92 -18.43
N GLU A 202 29.74 3.12 -18.79
CA GLU A 202 28.30 3.45 -18.79
C GLU A 202 27.46 2.23 -18.35
N GLY A 203 26.29 2.48 -17.74
CA GLY A 203 25.36 1.45 -17.28
C GLY A 203 25.64 0.90 -15.87
N TYR A 204 24.70 0.13 -15.34
CA TYR A 204 24.81 -0.50 -14.02
C TYR A 204 25.28 -1.96 -14.14
N ILE A 205 25.96 -2.46 -13.10
CA ILE A 205 26.26 -3.90 -12.94
C ILE A 205 25.29 -4.60 -11.97
N MET A 206 24.32 -3.84 -11.47
CA MET A 206 23.22 -4.27 -10.61
C MET A 206 22.05 -3.30 -10.80
N GLU A 207 21.00 -3.78 -11.45
CA GLU A 207 19.77 -3.04 -11.77
C GLU A 207 18.55 -3.98 -11.71
N ASP A 208 17.35 -3.43 -11.63
CA ASP A 208 16.08 -4.17 -11.56
C ASP A 208 16.08 -5.21 -10.41
N ILE A 209 16.28 -4.72 -9.17
CA ILE A 209 16.33 -5.56 -7.96
C ILE A 209 15.03 -5.40 -7.18
N HIS A 210 14.28 -6.51 -7.04
CA HIS A 210 12.97 -6.53 -6.39
C HIS A 210 13.01 -7.40 -5.14
N ILE A 211 12.73 -6.84 -3.97
CA ILE A 211 12.77 -7.53 -2.68
C ILE A 211 11.44 -7.32 -1.98
N HIS A 212 10.58 -8.35 -1.93
CA HIS A 212 9.24 -8.18 -1.37
C HIS A 212 8.63 -9.41 -0.71
N HIS A 213 7.69 -9.18 0.23
CA HIS A 213 6.96 -10.24 0.94
C HIS A 213 7.85 -11.22 1.71
N ASN A 214 9.03 -10.77 2.16
CA ASN A 214 9.94 -11.56 3.00
C ASN A 214 9.66 -11.28 4.48
N TYR A 215 9.91 -12.28 5.33
CA TYR A 215 9.95 -12.10 6.79
C TYR A 215 11.39 -12.19 7.27
N ILE A 216 11.96 -11.04 7.63
CA ILE A 216 13.37 -10.89 8.03
C ILE A 216 13.38 -10.58 9.52
N HIS A 217 14.07 -11.38 10.34
CA HIS A 217 14.01 -11.19 11.78
C HIS A 217 15.27 -11.58 12.56
N ASP A 218 15.48 -10.91 13.70
CA ASP A 218 16.55 -11.19 14.66
C ASP A 218 17.94 -11.20 13.99
N VAL A 219 18.16 -10.29 13.05
CA VAL A 219 19.39 -10.20 12.24
C VAL A 219 20.44 -9.36 12.97
N HIS A 220 21.70 -9.82 12.96
CA HIS A 220 22.76 -9.13 13.71
C HIS A 220 23.19 -7.81 13.06
N GLY A 221 23.15 -7.75 11.73
CA GLY A 221 23.39 -6.54 10.93
C GLY A 221 22.08 -5.82 10.58
N GLU A 222 22.02 -5.28 9.38
CA GLU A 222 20.86 -4.59 8.81
C GLU A 222 19.76 -5.57 8.39
N GLY A 223 18.50 -5.15 8.33
CA GLY A 223 17.45 -5.96 7.69
C GLY A 223 17.78 -6.21 6.21
N LEU A 224 18.00 -5.10 5.49
CA LEU A 224 18.44 -5.07 4.10
C LEU A 224 19.67 -4.16 3.93
N TYR A 225 20.77 -4.69 3.40
CA TYR A 225 21.96 -3.93 3.02
C TYR A 225 22.04 -3.84 1.49
N ILE A 226 21.51 -2.76 0.91
CA ILE A 226 21.43 -2.59 -0.55
C ILE A 226 22.33 -1.43 -0.99
N GLY A 227 23.16 -1.68 -2.00
CA GLY A 227 24.16 -0.73 -2.48
C GLY A 227 25.45 -0.73 -1.65
N TRP A 228 26.29 0.30 -1.85
CA TRP A 228 27.61 0.39 -1.21
C TRP A 228 27.87 1.76 -0.57
N THR A 229 28.32 1.77 0.69
CA THR A 229 28.47 2.98 1.53
C THR A 229 29.76 3.78 1.32
N SER A 230 30.74 3.22 0.61
CA SER A 230 32.02 3.87 0.24
C SER A 230 32.03 4.37 -1.22
N SER A 231 32.82 5.40 -1.51
CA SER A 231 33.02 5.89 -2.88
C SER A 231 33.86 4.94 -3.74
N GLY A 232 33.68 5.03 -5.07
CA GLY A 232 34.45 4.23 -6.05
C GLY A 232 33.88 2.83 -6.34
N HIS A 233 32.62 2.59 -6.01
CA HIS A 233 31.89 1.37 -6.31
C HIS A 233 30.76 1.65 -7.32
N HIS A 234 30.18 0.58 -7.88
CA HIS A 234 29.00 0.67 -8.74
C HIS A 234 27.83 1.43 -8.10
N ASP A 235 27.18 2.23 -8.93
CA ASP A 235 25.82 2.69 -8.70
C ASP A 235 24.80 1.59 -9.07
N MET A 236 23.55 1.79 -8.66
CA MET A 236 22.41 0.93 -8.95
C MET A 236 21.27 1.75 -9.60
N GLY A 237 20.41 1.09 -10.35
CA GLY A 237 19.14 1.64 -10.85
C GLY A 237 17.97 0.69 -10.55
N ASN A 238 16.76 1.21 -10.51
CA ASN A 238 15.51 0.44 -10.42
C ASN A 238 15.49 -0.59 -9.26
N VAL A 239 15.51 -0.10 -8.02
CA VAL A 239 15.49 -0.95 -6.83
C VAL A 239 14.16 -0.82 -6.14
N THR A 240 13.38 -1.90 -6.08
CA THR A 240 12.08 -1.92 -5.38
C THR A 240 12.15 -2.77 -4.12
N ILE A 241 11.82 -2.17 -2.98
CA ILE A 241 11.77 -2.84 -1.67
C ILE A 241 10.38 -2.64 -1.09
N ASN A 242 9.54 -3.68 -1.12
CA ASN A 242 8.14 -3.52 -0.72
C ASN A 242 7.51 -4.70 0.04
N ASP A 243 6.48 -4.42 0.84
CA ASP A 243 5.70 -5.43 1.56
C ASP A 243 6.56 -6.42 2.41
N ASN A 244 7.75 -6.02 2.86
CA ASN A 244 8.58 -6.85 3.75
C ASN A 244 8.20 -6.62 5.21
N LEU A 245 8.22 -7.70 6.01
CA LEU A 245 8.15 -7.62 7.46
C LEU A 245 9.57 -7.78 8.03
N ILE A 246 10.11 -6.71 8.61
CA ILE A 246 11.43 -6.67 9.23
C ILE A 246 11.25 -6.51 10.73
N VAL A 247 11.85 -7.40 11.55
CA VAL A 247 11.68 -7.40 13.00
C VAL A 247 13.02 -7.56 13.71
N ASN A 248 13.36 -6.67 14.65
CA ASN A 248 14.64 -6.70 15.37
C ASN A 248 15.87 -6.68 14.43
N ALA A 249 15.97 -5.70 13.53
CA ALA A 249 17.20 -5.44 12.80
C ALA A 249 18.28 -4.88 13.77
N GLY A 250 19.47 -5.47 13.77
CA GLY A 250 20.56 -5.07 14.65
C GLY A 250 21.13 -3.69 14.34
N TRP A 251 21.14 -3.32 13.07
CA TRP A 251 21.56 -2.02 12.53
C TRP A 251 20.37 -1.40 11.76
N ASP A 252 20.59 -0.76 10.61
CA ASP A 252 19.50 -0.20 9.80
C ASP A 252 18.40 -1.25 9.49
N GLY A 253 17.13 -0.85 9.54
CA GLY A 253 16.02 -1.70 9.07
C GLY A 253 16.15 -1.95 7.58
N ILE A 254 16.21 -0.88 6.80
CA ILE A 254 16.49 -0.88 5.36
C ILE A 254 17.60 0.14 5.09
N GLN A 255 18.72 -0.30 4.54
CA GLN A 255 19.75 0.56 3.96
C GLN A 255 19.68 0.49 2.43
N LEU A 256 19.46 1.63 1.76
CA LEU A 256 19.56 1.74 0.29
C LEU A 256 20.52 2.88 -0.09
N THR A 257 21.64 2.54 -0.71
CA THR A 257 22.68 3.50 -1.11
C THR A 257 22.97 3.45 -2.61
N THR A 258 23.29 4.60 -3.20
CA THR A 258 23.69 4.77 -4.61
C THR A 258 22.69 4.25 -5.66
N CYS A 259 21.38 4.25 -5.36
CA CYS A 259 20.32 4.00 -6.33
C CYS A 259 19.98 5.30 -7.09
N ARG A 260 20.54 5.50 -8.28
CA ARG A 260 20.52 6.79 -8.98
C ARG A 260 19.18 7.13 -9.63
N GLU A 261 18.39 6.13 -9.97
CA GLU A 261 17.05 6.25 -10.53
C GLU A 261 16.16 5.07 -10.10
N GLY A 262 14.84 5.25 -10.15
CA GLY A 262 13.86 4.17 -9.97
C GLY A 262 13.88 3.47 -8.61
N GLY A 263 14.41 4.09 -7.56
CA GLY A 263 14.43 3.49 -6.22
C GLY A 263 13.12 3.72 -5.47
N LEU A 264 12.47 2.64 -5.03
CA LEU A 264 11.16 2.63 -4.38
C LEU A 264 11.23 1.83 -3.07
N ILE A 265 10.76 2.41 -1.97
CA ILE A 265 10.67 1.74 -0.66
C ILE A 265 9.25 1.94 -0.11
N TYR A 266 8.40 0.91 -0.15
CA TYR A 266 6.99 1.07 0.26
C TYR A 266 6.30 -0.13 0.90
N ASN A 267 5.23 0.12 1.66
CA ASN A 267 4.45 -0.91 2.38
C ASN A 267 5.28 -1.82 3.32
N ASN A 268 6.53 -1.47 3.64
CA ASN A 268 7.34 -2.27 4.55
C ASN A 268 6.91 -2.02 6.00
N ILE A 269 6.91 -3.07 6.80
CA ILE A 269 6.68 -2.98 8.25
C ILE A 269 8.00 -3.30 8.96
N ILE A 270 8.57 -2.31 9.62
CA ILE A 270 9.82 -2.40 10.37
C ILE A 270 9.50 -2.26 11.87
N LEU A 271 9.57 -3.37 12.60
CA LEU A 271 9.32 -3.44 14.04
C LEU A 271 10.63 -3.70 14.78
N GLY A 272 11.31 -2.62 15.14
CA GLY A 272 12.60 -2.66 15.81
C GLY A 272 13.77 -2.73 14.85
N TYR A 273 14.63 -1.72 14.95
CA TYR A 273 15.85 -1.52 14.19
C TYR A 273 16.90 -0.90 15.13
N GLY A 274 18.18 -0.94 14.77
CA GLY A 274 19.27 -0.49 15.63
C GLY A 274 19.49 -1.32 16.91
N VAL A 275 18.82 -2.48 17.07
CA VAL A 275 18.74 -3.18 18.38
C VAL A 275 20.09 -3.73 18.89
N ASN A 276 21.10 -3.80 18.03
CA ASN A 276 22.47 -4.21 18.34
C ASN A 276 23.50 -3.08 18.14
N SER A 277 23.09 -1.84 17.81
CA SER A 277 24.01 -0.77 17.42
C SER A 277 24.97 -0.36 18.57
N TYR A 278 24.54 -0.55 19.82
CA TYR A 278 25.37 -0.46 21.04
C TYR A 278 26.69 -1.26 20.95
N THR A 279 26.73 -2.36 20.19
CA THR A 279 27.94 -3.18 20.01
C THR A 279 29.07 -2.44 19.28
N ALA A 280 28.79 -1.30 18.64
CA ALA A 280 29.84 -0.44 18.09
C ALA A 280 30.59 0.37 19.17
N GLU A 281 29.96 0.67 20.32
CA GLU A 281 30.66 1.27 21.47
C GLU A 281 31.78 0.35 22.00
N GLU A 282 31.49 -0.96 22.09
CA GLU A 282 32.48 -1.98 22.46
C GLU A 282 33.70 -1.99 21.51
N ASN A 283 33.57 -1.40 20.31
CA ASN A 283 34.59 -1.32 19.27
C ASN A 283 35.12 0.12 19.03
N ASN A 284 34.74 1.12 19.83
CA ASN A 284 35.04 2.56 19.63
C ASN A 284 34.59 3.12 18.26
N ILE A 285 33.51 2.59 17.68
CA ILE A 285 32.90 3.12 16.45
C ILE A 285 31.68 3.96 16.85
N PRO A 286 31.52 5.21 16.39
CA PRO A 286 30.29 5.97 16.59
C PRO A 286 29.13 5.30 15.81
N TYR A 287 28.16 4.72 16.53
CA TYR A 287 27.05 3.95 15.92
C TYR A 287 25.88 4.82 15.44
N TYR A 288 25.81 6.06 15.91
CA TYR A 288 24.74 7.04 15.83
C TYR A 288 24.31 7.50 14.41
N TRP A 289 24.69 6.76 13.36
CA TRP A 289 24.45 7.10 11.96
C TRP A 289 24.18 5.88 11.05
N GLN A 290 24.11 4.66 11.62
CA GLN A 290 23.81 3.40 10.89
C GLN A 290 22.82 2.52 11.70
N ASN A 291 21.88 3.18 12.34
CA ASN A 291 20.86 2.60 13.22
C ASN A 291 19.46 3.12 12.86
N SER A 292 19.21 3.51 11.61
CA SER A 292 17.96 4.12 11.14
C SER A 292 16.90 3.07 10.78
N GLY A 293 15.62 3.44 10.80
CA GLY A 293 14.55 2.56 10.30
C GLY A 293 14.71 2.34 8.80
N ILE A 294 14.74 3.44 8.05
CA ILE A 294 15.09 3.49 6.62
C ILE A 294 16.25 4.49 6.48
N GLY A 295 17.47 3.99 6.23
CA GLY A 295 18.68 4.79 6.02
C GLY A 295 19.04 4.85 4.53
N VAL A 296 19.07 6.05 3.95
CA VAL A 296 19.30 6.22 2.51
C VAL A 296 20.35 7.27 2.19
N SER A 297 21.21 6.95 1.22
CA SER A 297 22.31 7.84 0.83
C SER A 297 22.59 7.79 -0.66
N GLY A 298 22.97 8.91 -1.26
CA GLY A 298 23.46 8.95 -2.64
C GLY A 298 22.42 8.56 -3.69
N SER A 299 21.13 8.61 -3.36
CA SER A 299 20.05 8.01 -4.18
C SER A 299 18.99 9.02 -4.63
N THR A 300 18.13 8.58 -5.55
CA THR A 300 16.88 9.23 -6.00
C THR A 300 15.75 8.28 -5.66
N LEU A 301 14.81 8.69 -4.79
CA LEU A 301 13.93 7.74 -4.08
C LEU A 301 12.49 8.20 -3.90
N ASP A 302 11.58 7.24 -3.94
CA ASP A 302 10.24 7.38 -3.37
C ASP A 302 10.08 6.43 -2.16
N ILE A 303 9.79 7.00 -0.99
CA ILE A 303 9.68 6.29 0.29
C ILE A 303 8.27 6.50 0.83
N HIS A 304 7.37 5.54 0.62
CA HIS A 304 5.96 5.76 0.91
C HIS A 304 5.25 4.62 1.65
N HIS A 305 4.24 4.93 2.46
CA HIS A 305 3.38 3.92 3.11
C HIS A 305 4.13 2.89 3.99
N ASN A 306 5.33 3.22 4.50
CA ASN A 306 6.06 2.35 5.41
C ASN A 306 5.62 2.57 6.85
N TRP A 307 5.57 1.49 7.62
CA TRP A 307 5.40 1.51 9.06
C TRP A 307 6.76 1.27 9.72
N VAL A 308 7.26 2.25 10.47
CA VAL A 308 8.59 2.19 11.08
C VAL A 308 8.47 2.46 12.57
N GLN A 309 8.85 1.48 13.40
CA GLN A 309 8.68 1.55 14.84
C GLN A 309 9.98 1.21 15.59
N ALA A 310 10.46 2.16 16.38
CA ALA A 310 11.56 1.95 17.32
C ALA A 310 11.13 1.04 18.49
N VAL A 311 12.08 0.28 19.05
CA VAL A 311 11.82 -0.64 20.18
C VAL A 311 12.90 -0.58 21.29
N SER A 312 13.87 0.32 21.18
CA SER A 312 15.03 0.42 22.07
C SER A 312 15.72 1.77 21.96
N GLU A 313 16.39 2.18 23.03
CA GLU A 313 17.27 3.37 23.16
C GLU A 313 18.44 3.46 22.14
N TYR A 314 18.66 2.40 21.34
CA TYR A 314 19.70 2.30 20.31
C TYR A 314 19.19 2.54 18.88
N ALA A 315 17.86 2.68 18.73
CA ALA A 315 17.20 2.95 17.46
C ALA A 315 17.38 4.43 17.09
N GLY A 316 17.99 4.68 15.94
CA GLY A 316 18.20 6.00 15.37
C GLY A 316 16.95 6.58 14.69
N ALA A 317 17.16 7.56 13.83
CA ALA A 317 16.06 8.19 13.11
C ALA A 317 15.19 7.19 12.32
N ALA A 318 13.87 7.37 12.34
CA ALA A 318 12.96 6.44 11.65
C ALA A 318 13.17 6.48 10.13
N VAL A 319 13.39 7.67 9.56
CA VAL A 319 13.90 7.86 8.19
C VAL A 319 15.11 8.79 8.22
N SER A 320 16.22 8.39 7.60
CA SER A 320 17.45 9.19 7.48
C SER A 320 17.83 9.34 6.01
N VAL A 321 17.85 10.59 5.51
CA VAL A 321 18.10 10.93 4.11
C VAL A 321 19.40 11.70 3.95
N SER A 322 20.30 11.18 3.12
CA SER A 322 21.49 11.87 2.61
C SER A 322 21.39 12.01 1.08
N THR A 323 20.90 13.16 0.61
CA THR A 323 20.40 13.34 -0.76
C THR A 323 21.46 13.29 -1.87
N TYR A 324 21.00 12.93 -3.07
CA TYR A 324 21.74 13.11 -4.33
C TYR A 324 20.84 13.60 -5.46
N GLY A 325 19.68 12.96 -5.65
CA GLY A 325 18.60 13.37 -6.54
C GLY A 325 17.31 13.69 -5.78
N ASP A 326 16.21 13.84 -6.52
CA ASP A 326 14.88 14.07 -5.93
C ASP A 326 14.51 12.96 -4.93
N THR A 327 13.83 13.33 -3.85
CA THR A 327 13.38 12.36 -2.83
C THR A 327 12.01 12.73 -2.29
N THR A 328 11.07 11.80 -2.39
CA THR A 328 9.74 11.86 -1.77
C THR A 328 9.70 10.96 -0.53
N VAL A 329 9.12 11.48 0.57
CA VAL A 329 8.83 10.72 1.79
C VAL A 329 7.38 10.97 2.14
N THR A 330 6.48 10.02 1.86
CA THR A 330 5.03 10.26 1.89
C THR A 330 4.19 9.17 2.56
N ASN A 331 3.07 9.52 3.18
CA ASN A 331 2.18 8.54 3.83
C ASN A 331 2.86 7.57 4.81
N ASN A 332 4.04 7.86 5.37
CA ASN A 332 4.69 6.92 6.31
C ASN A 332 4.19 7.12 7.73
N VAL A 333 4.13 6.04 8.51
CA VAL A 333 3.85 6.05 9.95
C VAL A 333 5.16 5.78 10.69
N LEU A 334 5.68 6.81 11.36
CA LEU A 334 7.00 6.80 11.99
C LEU A 334 6.84 6.94 13.50
N ILE A 335 7.18 5.89 14.24
CA ILE A 335 6.91 5.76 15.68
C ILE A 335 8.26 5.63 16.40
N GLY A 336 8.61 6.65 17.17
CA GLY A 336 9.74 6.61 18.10
C GLY A 336 9.33 5.96 19.42
N GLY A 337 9.52 6.69 20.51
CA GLY A 337 9.19 6.28 21.88
C GLY A 337 10.09 6.98 22.88
N ASP A 338 9.62 7.18 24.12
CA ASP A 338 10.44 7.77 25.20
C ASP A 338 11.43 6.72 25.77
N PHE A 339 12.51 6.44 25.04
CA PHE A 339 13.60 5.58 25.52
C PHE A 339 14.73 6.37 26.21
N SER A 340 14.75 7.70 26.09
CA SER A 340 15.79 8.59 26.61
C SER A 340 17.18 8.29 26.03
N SER A 341 17.27 8.11 24.72
CA SER A 341 18.51 7.85 23.99
C SER A 341 19.51 9.01 24.11
N ASP A 342 20.81 8.71 24.07
CA ASP A 342 21.89 9.71 24.00
C ASP A 342 22.79 9.40 22.79
N PRO A 343 22.70 10.17 21.69
CA PRO A 343 21.84 11.33 21.48
C PRO A 343 20.36 10.96 21.33
N ALA A 344 19.48 11.93 21.59
CA ALA A 344 18.05 11.82 21.27
C ALA A 344 17.84 11.85 19.74
N GLU A 345 17.00 10.97 19.22
CA GLU A 345 16.88 10.65 17.78
C GLU A 345 15.60 11.22 17.13
N ASP A 346 15.63 11.44 15.81
CA ASP A 346 14.59 12.18 15.07
C ASP A 346 13.53 11.28 14.41
N GLY A 347 12.37 11.84 14.07
CA GLY A 347 11.42 11.17 13.17
C GLY A 347 11.98 11.07 11.75
N ILE A 348 12.35 12.22 11.18
CA ILE A 348 12.98 12.33 9.86
C ILE A 348 14.26 13.17 9.96
N TYR A 349 15.42 12.58 9.68
CA TYR A 349 16.71 13.26 9.64
C TYR A 349 17.16 13.52 8.20
N ILE A 350 17.63 14.74 7.92
CA ILE A 350 18.02 15.17 6.58
C ILE A 350 19.39 15.82 6.61
N SER A 351 20.30 15.29 5.81
CA SER A 351 21.66 15.79 5.65
C SER A 351 22.09 15.81 4.18
N GLU A 352 23.21 16.47 3.89
CA GLU A 352 23.81 16.51 2.56
C GLU A 352 25.27 16.03 2.64
N GLY A 353 25.59 15.02 1.82
CA GLY A 353 26.95 14.50 1.68
C GLY A 353 27.86 15.40 0.82
N SER A 354 29.17 15.21 0.92
CA SER A 354 30.17 16.04 0.23
C SER A 354 30.43 15.63 -1.24
N THR A 355 29.37 15.58 -2.05
CA THR A 355 29.44 15.58 -3.53
C THR A 355 28.21 16.31 -4.08
N PRO A 356 28.32 17.08 -5.17
CA PRO A 356 27.34 18.12 -5.49
C PRO A 356 25.94 17.55 -5.78
N PRO A 357 24.88 18.07 -5.13
CA PRO A 357 23.51 17.60 -5.39
C PRO A 357 23.05 18.01 -6.79
N MET A 358 22.35 17.10 -7.48
CA MET A 358 21.78 17.37 -8.80
C MET A 358 20.42 18.07 -8.70
N GLY A 359 20.43 19.37 -8.37
CA GLY A 359 19.28 20.27 -8.59
C GLY A 359 17.94 19.85 -7.96
N ALA A 360 18.00 19.00 -6.94
CA ALA A 360 16.90 18.20 -6.45
C ALA A 360 15.98 18.93 -5.46
N THR A 361 14.81 18.35 -5.25
CA THR A 361 13.84 18.73 -4.22
C THR A 361 13.63 17.57 -3.26
N ILE A 362 13.45 17.90 -1.98
CA ILE A 362 12.98 16.94 -0.97
C ILE A 362 11.53 17.28 -0.67
N THR A 363 10.62 16.34 -0.90
CA THR A 363 9.18 16.53 -0.61
C THR A 363 8.75 15.53 0.45
N ILE A 364 8.30 16.05 1.58
CA ILE A 364 7.90 15.27 2.75
C ILE A 364 6.44 15.62 3.04
N ALA A 365 5.54 14.72 2.68
CA ALA A 365 4.11 15.01 2.70
C ALA A 365 3.28 13.92 3.36
N ASN A 366 2.26 14.31 4.11
CA ASN A 366 1.27 13.36 4.65
C ASN A 366 1.88 12.23 5.51
N ASN A 367 3.01 12.44 6.21
CA ASN A 367 3.53 11.46 7.17
C ASN A 367 2.90 11.68 8.55
N THR A 368 2.79 10.62 9.35
CA THR A 368 2.40 10.67 10.76
C THR A 368 3.60 10.28 11.62
N VAL A 369 4.20 11.26 12.30
CA VAL A 369 5.33 11.09 13.21
C VAL A 369 4.84 11.11 14.66
N ILE A 370 5.06 10.01 15.38
CA ILE A 370 4.62 9.78 16.77
C ILE A 370 5.84 9.66 17.67
N GLU A 371 5.89 10.48 18.72
CA GLU A 371 6.89 10.41 19.79
C GLU A 371 8.36 10.30 19.33
N PRO A 372 8.82 11.16 18.40
CA PRO A 372 10.25 11.25 18.09
C PRO A 372 10.99 11.78 19.32
N GLU A 373 12.14 11.18 19.67
CA GLU A 373 12.85 11.52 20.91
C GLU A 373 13.37 12.96 20.89
N ARG A 374 13.88 13.41 19.75
CA ARG A 374 14.31 14.78 19.53
C ARG A 374 13.34 15.54 18.62
N ASP A 375 13.59 15.58 17.31
CA ASP A 375 12.84 16.43 16.40
C ASP A 375 11.91 15.60 15.48
N GLY A 376 10.74 16.13 15.14
CA GLY A 376 9.84 15.49 14.15
C GLY A 376 10.46 15.42 12.76
N ILE A 377 11.09 16.52 12.36
CA ILE A 377 12.01 16.61 11.22
C ILE A 377 13.21 17.47 11.62
N HIS A 378 14.41 16.99 11.33
CA HIS A 378 15.67 17.70 11.54
C HIS A 378 16.43 17.87 10.23
N ILE A 379 16.59 19.12 9.79
CA ILE A 379 17.42 19.50 8.64
C ILE A 379 18.73 20.06 9.18
N THR A 380 19.86 19.42 8.83
CA THR A 380 21.19 19.90 9.26
C THR A 380 21.60 21.18 8.54
N ASN A 381 22.62 21.86 9.08
CA ASN A 381 23.25 23.01 8.44
C ASN A 381 24.09 22.68 7.20
N THR A 382 24.18 21.40 6.79
CA THR A 382 24.85 21.02 5.54
C THR A 382 23.90 21.10 4.34
N VAL A 383 22.58 21.07 4.58
CA VAL A 383 21.57 21.07 3.53
C VAL A 383 21.55 22.41 2.79
N SER A 384 21.49 22.34 1.47
CA SER A 384 21.42 23.44 0.52
C SER A 384 20.22 23.34 -0.42
N LEU A 385 19.60 22.16 -0.51
CA LEU A 385 18.38 21.90 -1.27
C LEU A 385 17.11 22.40 -0.56
N PRO A 386 16.06 22.83 -1.30
CA PRO A 386 14.76 23.12 -0.72
C PRO A 386 14.06 21.86 -0.19
N VAL A 387 13.46 21.98 1.00
CA VAL A 387 12.68 20.92 1.64
C VAL A 387 11.23 21.38 1.81
N ALA A 388 10.30 20.74 1.10
CA ALA A 388 8.87 20.93 1.30
C ALA A 388 8.38 19.98 2.40
N PHE A 389 7.71 20.52 3.41
CA PHE A 389 7.13 19.76 4.52
C PHE A 389 5.64 20.10 4.60
N THR A 390 4.77 19.25 4.06
CA THR A 390 3.35 19.57 3.85
C THR A 390 2.41 18.52 4.42
N ASN A 391 1.33 18.89 5.10
CA ASN A 391 0.33 17.94 5.62
C ASN A 391 0.86 16.86 6.58
N ASN A 392 2.00 17.03 7.25
CA ASN A 392 2.50 16.03 8.20
C ASN A 392 1.87 16.22 9.58
N ILE A 393 1.57 15.13 10.29
CA ILE A 393 1.35 15.17 11.74
C ILE A 393 2.70 14.96 12.42
N VAL A 394 3.05 15.84 13.36
CA VAL A 394 4.10 15.57 14.35
C VAL A 394 3.47 15.65 15.74
N ALA A 395 3.35 14.49 16.38
CA ALA A 395 2.72 14.32 17.67
C ALA A 395 3.77 14.01 18.75
N HIS A 396 3.86 14.91 19.73
CA HIS A 396 4.65 14.76 20.96
C HIS A 396 6.15 14.49 20.76
N PRO A 397 6.94 15.37 20.11
CA PRO A 397 8.40 15.33 20.24
C PRO A 397 8.80 15.38 21.72
N ILE A 398 9.62 14.43 22.18
CA ILE A 398 9.89 14.24 23.61
C ILE A 398 10.81 15.33 24.16
N THR A 399 11.92 15.61 23.48
CA THR A 399 12.94 16.58 23.94
C THR A 399 13.21 17.75 22.99
N GLY A 400 12.88 17.63 21.70
CA GLY A 400 13.18 18.61 20.66
C GLY A 400 11.96 19.36 20.12
N GLY A 401 12.01 19.69 18.83
CA GLY A 401 11.01 20.50 18.13
C GLY A 401 10.18 19.73 17.10
N TYR A 402 9.08 20.32 16.64
CA TYR A 402 8.26 19.70 15.61
C TYR A 402 8.95 19.66 14.23
N ALA A 403 9.63 20.76 13.88
CA ALA A 403 10.43 20.89 12.68
C ALA A 403 11.61 21.83 12.94
N VAL A 404 12.83 21.36 12.72
CA VAL A 404 14.08 22.08 12.95
C VAL A 404 14.83 22.26 11.64
N ASP A 405 15.12 23.51 11.28
CA ASP A 405 15.93 23.88 10.11
C ASP A 405 17.19 24.63 10.57
N ASN A 406 18.33 23.93 10.57
CA ASN A 406 19.63 24.50 10.92
C ASN A 406 20.31 25.24 9.76
N THR A 407 19.71 25.26 8.56
CA THR A 407 20.09 26.18 7.47
C THR A 407 19.43 27.55 7.66
N GLY A 408 18.22 27.56 8.22
CA GLY A 408 17.35 28.73 8.39
C GLY A 408 16.67 29.21 7.10
N THR A 409 16.80 28.48 5.97
CA THR A 409 16.26 28.87 4.66
C THR A 409 15.76 27.72 3.78
N ALA A 410 16.04 26.46 4.12
CA ALA A 410 15.71 25.29 3.29
C ALA A 410 14.24 24.86 3.46
N LEU A 411 13.71 24.95 4.69
CA LEU A 411 12.39 24.42 5.02
C LEU A 411 11.23 25.34 4.58
N THR A 412 10.32 24.78 3.79
CA THR A 412 8.99 25.35 3.51
C THR A 412 7.92 24.46 4.14
N ALA A 413 7.38 24.88 5.28
CA ALA A 413 6.36 24.13 6.02
C ALA A 413 4.94 24.65 5.74
N THR A 414 4.02 23.77 5.30
CA THR A 414 2.63 24.11 4.94
C THR A 414 1.65 23.11 5.57
N THR A 415 0.52 23.58 6.14
CA THR A 415 -0.59 22.71 6.64
C THR A 415 -0.17 21.49 7.47
N ASN A 416 0.93 21.56 8.24
CA ASN A 416 1.31 20.49 9.17
C ASN A 416 0.58 20.65 10.51
N LEU A 417 0.23 19.54 11.16
CA LEU A 417 -0.38 19.51 12.49
C LEU A 417 0.69 19.17 13.55
N TYR A 418 0.91 20.10 14.47
CA TYR A 418 1.86 19.96 15.56
C TYR A 418 1.13 19.86 16.89
N THR A 419 1.35 18.77 17.64
CA THR A 419 0.61 18.52 18.89
C THR A 419 1.53 18.15 20.04
N ALA A 420 1.33 18.79 21.20
CA ALA A 420 2.19 18.61 22.38
C ALA A 420 1.97 17.28 23.12
N THR A 421 1.02 16.45 22.70
CA THR A 421 0.71 15.13 23.25
C THR A 421 0.04 14.30 22.16
N VAL A 422 0.30 12.99 22.09
CA VAL A 422 -0.31 12.08 21.10
C VAL A 422 -1.86 12.16 21.11
N ALA A 423 -2.47 12.26 22.29
CA ALA A 423 -3.93 12.40 22.42
C ALA A 423 -4.52 13.65 21.74
N ALA A 424 -3.73 14.73 21.59
CA ALA A 424 -4.19 15.98 20.97
C ALA A 424 -4.20 15.94 19.44
N ALA A 425 -3.58 14.93 18.82
CA ALA A 425 -3.74 14.65 17.38
C ALA A 425 -5.11 14.02 17.05
N GLY A 426 -5.84 13.50 18.05
CA GLY A 426 -7.18 12.98 17.87
C GLY A 426 -7.24 11.64 17.11
N PHE A 427 -6.34 10.72 17.42
CA PHE A 427 -6.35 9.36 16.87
C PHE A 427 -7.43 8.47 17.49
N VAL A 428 -7.85 7.41 16.77
CA VAL A 428 -8.87 6.44 17.22
C VAL A 428 -8.43 5.66 18.47
N ASP A 429 -7.26 5.04 18.45
CA ASP A 429 -6.65 4.40 19.63
C ASP A 429 -5.12 4.28 19.45
N ALA A 430 -4.43 5.41 19.62
CA ALA A 430 -2.97 5.45 19.61
C ALA A 430 -2.29 4.57 20.67
N SER A 431 -3.02 4.06 21.67
CA SER A 431 -2.46 3.13 22.68
C SER A 431 -2.46 1.66 22.22
N SER A 432 -3.16 1.37 21.12
CA SER A 432 -3.18 0.10 20.39
C SER A 432 -2.57 0.23 18.99
N ASP A 433 -1.78 1.29 18.76
CA ASP A 433 -1.21 1.68 17.47
C ASP A 433 -2.28 1.86 16.35
N ASP A 434 -3.44 2.44 16.69
CA ASP A 434 -4.51 2.78 15.75
C ASP A 434 -4.54 4.31 15.52
N TYR A 435 -3.72 4.77 14.55
CA TYR A 435 -3.49 6.18 14.23
C TYR A 435 -4.43 6.75 13.15
N HIS A 436 -5.53 6.06 12.83
CA HIS A 436 -6.62 6.66 12.06
C HIS A 436 -7.20 7.87 12.80
N LEU A 437 -7.77 8.82 12.05
CA LEU A 437 -8.31 10.05 12.63
C LEU A 437 -9.70 9.81 13.25
N ALA A 438 -9.82 10.07 14.55
CA ALA A 438 -11.09 10.03 15.25
C ALA A 438 -11.94 11.27 14.92
N SER A 439 -13.27 11.14 15.08
CA SER A 439 -14.21 12.24 14.92
C SER A 439 -13.80 13.46 15.77
N GLY A 440 -13.49 14.58 15.12
CA GLY A 440 -13.04 15.81 15.78
C GLY A 440 -11.53 15.98 15.91
N SER A 441 -10.72 15.15 15.26
CA SER A 441 -9.31 15.48 15.00
C SER A 441 -9.19 16.81 14.24
N ALA A 442 -8.16 17.60 14.56
CA ALA A 442 -7.84 18.84 13.86
C ALA A 442 -7.15 18.62 12.50
N ALA A 443 -6.88 17.36 12.13
CA ALA A 443 -6.29 16.98 10.84
C ALA A 443 -7.32 16.84 9.71
N ILE A 444 -8.60 16.63 10.04
CA ILE A 444 -9.65 16.31 9.08
C ILE A 444 -9.97 17.53 8.21
N ASP A 445 -10.07 17.38 6.89
CA ASP A 445 -10.47 18.39 5.91
C ASP A 445 -9.65 19.71 5.97
N THR A 446 -8.36 19.63 6.31
CA THR A 446 -7.50 20.83 6.54
C THR A 446 -6.15 20.81 5.82
N GLY A 447 -5.83 19.73 5.11
CA GLY A 447 -4.64 19.58 4.29
C GLY A 447 -4.68 20.37 2.98
N THR A 448 -3.50 20.63 2.44
CA THR A 448 -3.29 21.14 1.08
C THR A 448 -3.36 19.98 0.08
N ASP A 449 -3.90 20.20 -1.12
CA ASP A 449 -3.83 19.22 -2.21
C ASP A 449 -2.37 18.96 -2.62
N THR A 450 -1.91 17.73 -2.41
CA THR A 450 -0.55 17.23 -2.70
C THR A 450 -0.49 16.29 -3.90
N SER A 451 -1.58 16.16 -4.68
CA SER A 451 -1.64 15.31 -5.89
C SER A 451 -0.56 15.63 -6.92
N ALA A 452 -0.16 16.90 -7.03
CA ALA A 452 0.93 17.35 -7.90
C ALA A 452 2.31 16.77 -7.53
N ALA A 453 2.46 16.24 -6.31
CA ALA A 453 3.63 15.51 -5.83
C ALA A 453 3.41 13.98 -5.80
N GLY A 454 2.35 13.47 -6.44
CA GLY A 454 2.05 12.04 -6.52
C GLY A 454 1.23 11.45 -5.37
N VAL A 455 1.00 12.22 -4.29
CA VAL A 455 0.20 11.76 -3.14
C VAL A 455 -1.28 11.81 -3.52
N THR A 456 -1.84 10.68 -3.93
CA THR A 456 -3.24 10.56 -4.41
C THR A 456 -4.09 9.56 -3.61
N ASP A 457 -3.46 8.88 -2.66
CA ASP A 457 -4.01 7.91 -1.73
C ASP A 457 -3.43 8.11 -0.31
N ASP A 458 -3.93 7.36 0.67
CA ASP A 458 -3.47 7.31 2.05
C ASP A 458 -2.79 5.96 2.41
N PHE A 459 -2.30 5.82 3.65
CA PHE A 459 -1.62 4.60 4.12
C PHE A 459 -2.45 3.32 3.95
N ASP A 460 -3.78 3.38 4.08
CA ASP A 460 -4.69 2.24 3.91
C ASP A 460 -5.19 2.12 2.45
N THR A 461 -4.65 2.93 1.53
CA THR A 461 -4.95 3.06 0.09
C THR A 461 -6.33 3.64 -0.25
N LEU A 462 -6.90 4.43 0.67
CA LEU A 462 -8.08 5.27 0.41
C LEU A 462 -7.70 6.44 -0.51
N PRO A 463 -8.49 6.78 -1.54
CA PRO A 463 -8.28 7.96 -2.39
C PRO A 463 -8.20 9.26 -1.59
N ARG A 464 -7.42 10.24 -2.09
CA ARG A 464 -7.40 11.60 -1.52
C ARG A 464 -8.01 12.66 -2.45
N PRO A 465 -8.87 13.56 -1.92
CA PRO A 465 -9.49 13.51 -0.59
C PRO A 465 -10.68 12.53 -0.55
N GLU A 466 -10.93 11.89 0.60
CA GLU A 466 -12.22 11.25 0.90
C GLU A 466 -13.27 12.30 1.36
N GLY A 467 -12.79 13.39 1.97
CA GLY A 467 -13.60 14.50 2.47
C GLY A 467 -13.76 15.69 1.52
N ALA A 468 -13.95 16.87 2.09
CA ALA A 468 -13.96 18.16 1.41
C ALA A 468 -12.55 18.67 1.06
N ALA A 469 -11.51 18.20 1.76
CA ALA A 469 -10.10 18.46 1.47
C ALA A 469 -9.23 17.29 1.93
N TYR A 470 -7.93 17.33 1.64
CA TYR A 470 -6.98 16.32 2.12
C TYR A 470 -6.97 16.31 3.65
N ASP A 471 -6.80 15.14 4.25
CA ASP A 471 -6.51 15.03 5.67
C ASP A 471 -5.01 15.20 5.94
N ILE A 472 -4.67 15.82 7.07
CA ILE A 472 -3.27 15.95 7.52
C ILE A 472 -2.82 14.60 8.11
N GLY A 473 -1.66 14.12 7.69
CA GLY A 473 -1.05 12.86 8.13
C GLY A 473 -1.27 11.70 7.17
N ALA A 474 -0.86 10.52 7.62
CA ALA A 474 -0.79 9.30 6.80
C ALA A 474 -2.15 8.69 6.46
N PHE A 475 -3.22 9.05 7.17
CA PHE A 475 -4.55 8.48 6.98
C PHE A 475 -5.54 9.56 6.54
N GLU A 476 -6.41 9.22 5.60
CA GLU A 476 -7.71 9.89 5.43
C GLU A 476 -8.71 9.32 6.42
N ARG A 477 -9.69 10.12 6.78
CA ARG A 477 -10.89 9.68 7.46
C ARG A 477 -11.98 9.46 6.42
N GLU A 478 -12.48 8.22 6.32
CA GLU A 478 -13.73 7.94 5.59
C GLU A 478 -14.80 8.98 5.98
N ALA A 479 -15.36 9.66 4.97
CA ALA A 479 -16.32 10.73 5.22
C ALA A 479 -17.52 10.21 6.03
N ASP A 480 -17.99 10.99 7.02
CA ASP A 480 -19.22 10.67 7.74
C ASP A 480 -20.44 10.81 6.80
N ILE A 481 -20.77 9.75 6.06
CA ILE A 481 -21.89 9.72 5.12
C ILE A 481 -23.20 9.94 5.87
N THR A 482 -23.61 11.20 5.95
CA THR A 482 -24.86 11.62 6.58
C THR A 482 -25.98 11.51 5.55
N LEU A 483 -26.66 10.37 5.56
CA LEU A 483 -27.84 10.17 4.73
C LEU A 483 -28.94 11.19 5.06
N THR A 484 -29.54 11.75 4.01
CA THR A 484 -30.60 12.74 4.05
C THR A 484 -31.61 12.49 2.93
N ILE A 485 -32.72 13.24 2.96
CA ILE A 485 -33.71 13.24 1.87
C ILE A 485 -33.23 14.20 0.77
N ILE A 486 -32.99 13.65 -0.42
CA ILE A 486 -32.63 14.42 -1.61
C ILE A 486 -33.92 14.85 -2.30
N THR A 487 -34.21 16.15 -2.23
CA THR A 487 -35.38 16.76 -2.88
C THR A 487 -34.95 17.31 -4.25
N PRO A 488 -35.59 16.95 -5.37
CA PRO A 488 -35.33 17.60 -6.66
C PRO A 488 -35.64 19.10 -6.60
N ASP A 489 -34.85 19.95 -7.26
CA ASP A 489 -35.05 21.40 -7.35
C ASP A 489 -36.40 21.78 -7.98
N ALA A 490 -36.84 20.96 -8.94
CA ALA A 490 -38.13 21.09 -9.60
C ALA A 490 -38.63 19.73 -10.10
N TRP A 491 -39.94 19.60 -10.27
CA TRP A 491 -40.57 18.41 -10.85
C TRP A 491 -41.90 18.77 -11.51
N GLY A 492 -42.31 18.02 -12.52
CA GLY A 492 -43.52 18.37 -13.27
C GLY A 492 -43.85 17.43 -14.43
N THR A 493 -44.77 17.86 -15.29
CA THR A 493 -45.01 17.20 -16.59
C THR A 493 -43.84 17.49 -17.52
N ALA A 494 -43.23 16.46 -18.10
CA ALA A 494 -42.16 16.62 -19.08
C ALA A 494 -42.63 17.40 -20.31
N SER A 495 -41.74 18.19 -20.92
CA SER A 495 -42.03 18.91 -22.17
C SER A 495 -42.43 17.91 -23.27
N GLY A 496 -43.31 18.33 -24.18
CA GLY A 496 -43.92 17.44 -25.19
C GLY A 496 -44.96 16.43 -24.65
N SER A 497 -44.93 16.10 -23.36
CA SER A 497 -45.92 15.21 -22.74
C SER A 497 -47.27 15.90 -22.52
N GLY A 498 -48.36 15.13 -22.61
CA GLY A 498 -49.68 15.63 -22.25
C GLY A 498 -49.86 15.76 -20.74
N PHE A 499 -50.76 16.65 -20.29
CA PHE A 499 -50.93 16.99 -18.87
C PHE A 499 -50.92 15.77 -17.93
N CYS A 500 -49.95 15.78 -17.01
CA CYS A 500 -49.73 14.77 -15.99
C CYS A 500 -49.00 15.43 -14.83
N SER A 501 -49.74 16.16 -13.99
CA SER A 501 -49.11 17.01 -12.98
C SER A 501 -48.52 16.17 -11.85
N ALA A 502 -47.19 16.11 -11.81
CA ALA A 502 -46.42 15.63 -10.67
C ALA A 502 -46.37 16.64 -9.51
N ALA A 503 -47.10 17.76 -9.55
CA ALA A 503 -46.81 18.94 -8.69
C ALA A 503 -46.81 18.69 -7.18
N THR A 504 -47.39 17.58 -6.71
CA THR A 504 -47.39 17.18 -5.29
C THR A 504 -46.63 15.87 -5.02
N ALA A 505 -45.76 15.45 -5.93
CA ALA A 505 -44.95 14.23 -5.82
C ALA A 505 -43.79 14.36 -4.82
N PHE A 506 -43.23 15.57 -4.65
CA PHE A 506 -42.12 15.87 -3.74
C PHE A 506 -42.35 17.14 -2.90
N ASN A 507 -43.61 17.52 -2.64
CA ASN A 507 -43.93 18.79 -1.96
C ASN A 507 -44.14 18.64 -0.43
N GLU A 508 -44.22 17.42 0.09
CA GLU A 508 -44.31 17.10 1.52
C GLU A 508 -43.23 16.08 1.90
N GLN A 509 -41.97 16.39 1.55
CA GLN A 509 -40.85 15.50 1.79
C GLN A 509 -40.73 15.08 3.26
N PRO A 510 -40.40 13.80 3.52
CA PRO A 510 -40.20 13.29 4.87
C PRO A 510 -38.93 13.87 5.49
N THR A 511 -38.73 13.60 6.77
CA THR A 511 -37.41 13.67 7.40
C THR A 511 -36.78 12.28 7.43
N TRP A 512 -35.46 12.18 7.38
CA TRP A 512 -34.75 10.90 7.52
C TRP A 512 -34.62 10.49 8.99
N ASP A 513 -35.12 9.30 9.35
CA ASP A 513 -34.83 8.67 10.65
C ASP A 513 -33.58 7.79 10.51
N ALA A 514 -32.42 8.38 10.81
CA ALA A 514 -31.13 7.71 10.73
C ALA A 514 -30.97 6.53 11.72
N ALA A 515 -31.80 6.43 12.77
CA ALA A 515 -31.72 5.33 13.73
C ALA A 515 -32.44 4.07 13.22
N ASN A 516 -33.52 4.24 12.44
CA ASN A 516 -34.30 3.15 11.87
C ASN A 516 -34.07 2.95 10.37
N LEU A 517 -33.30 3.83 9.72
CA LEU A 517 -33.02 3.85 8.28
C LEU A 517 -34.29 3.90 7.41
N ILE A 518 -35.25 4.74 7.82
CA ILE A 518 -36.52 4.94 7.11
C ILE A 518 -36.85 6.44 6.97
N PRO A 519 -37.57 6.85 5.91
CA PRO A 519 -38.20 8.16 5.87
C PRO A 519 -39.39 8.19 6.83
N VAL A 520 -39.53 9.28 7.60
CA VAL A 520 -40.66 9.52 8.51
C VAL A 520 -41.34 10.85 8.19
N GLY A 521 -42.67 10.83 8.10
CA GLY A 521 -43.47 12.02 7.80
C GLY A 521 -44.80 11.71 7.11
N ASP A 522 -45.90 12.03 7.80
CA ASP A 522 -47.27 11.84 7.33
C ASP A 522 -47.92 13.17 6.91
N ALA A 523 -48.77 13.12 5.89
CA ALA A 523 -49.60 14.24 5.47
C ALA A 523 -50.74 14.47 6.48
N ALA A 524 -50.95 15.72 6.91
CA ALA A 524 -52.10 16.07 7.78
C ALA A 524 -53.48 15.87 7.10
N SER A 525 -53.51 15.60 5.78
CA SER A 525 -54.70 15.22 5.02
C SER A 525 -54.33 14.09 4.04
N PRO A 526 -54.91 12.88 4.14
CA PRO A 526 -54.37 11.69 3.49
C PRO A 526 -54.49 11.61 1.95
N HIS A 527 -54.91 12.68 1.27
CA HIS A 527 -55.28 12.69 -0.16
C HIS A 527 -54.71 13.90 -0.93
N ALA A 528 -53.40 14.13 -0.84
CA ALA A 528 -52.69 15.08 -1.69
C ALA A 528 -52.93 14.83 -3.20
N GLY A 529 -52.74 15.89 -3.99
CA GLY A 529 -53.17 15.99 -5.40
C GLY A 529 -52.40 15.14 -6.41
N THR A 530 -51.44 14.34 -5.97
CA THR A 530 -50.50 13.55 -6.78
C THR A 530 -51.25 12.48 -7.57
N LYS A 531 -51.35 12.68 -8.89
CA LYS A 531 -52.07 11.76 -9.78
C LYS A 531 -51.09 11.01 -10.66
N THR A 532 -50.83 9.77 -10.29
CA THR A 532 -50.02 8.83 -11.08
C THR A 532 -50.85 8.13 -12.16
N ALA A 533 -52.18 8.06 -12.02
CA ALA A 533 -53.08 7.32 -12.91
C ALA A 533 -53.17 7.74 -14.40
N TYR A 534 -52.41 8.73 -14.87
CA TYR A 534 -52.50 9.16 -16.27
C TYR A 534 -51.72 8.23 -17.19
N THR A 535 -52.41 7.45 -18.02
CA THR A 535 -51.79 6.53 -18.99
C THR A 535 -50.92 7.24 -20.04
N ASN A 536 -49.75 6.67 -20.35
CA ASN A 536 -48.82 7.07 -21.40
C ASN A 536 -48.40 8.55 -21.30
N ARG A 537 -47.95 8.94 -20.10
CA ARG A 537 -47.48 10.28 -19.75
C ARG A 537 -46.07 10.22 -19.18
N HIS A 538 -45.47 11.40 -19.06
CA HIS A 538 -44.09 11.55 -18.62
C HIS A 538 -43.95 12.66 -17.58
N TRP A 539 -43.20 12.38 -16.52
CA TRP A 539 -42.75 13.36 -15.52
C TRP A 539 -41.27 13.66 -15.72
N TYR A 540 -40.84 14.84 -15.28
CA TYR A 540 -39.43 15.15 -15.05
C TYR A 540 -39.19 15.46 -13.56
N MET A 541 -37.96 15.20 -13.13
CA MET A 541 -37.38 15.62 -11.85
C MET A 541 -36.03 16.27 -12.18
N ASP A 542 -35.77 17.45 -11.65
CA ASP A 542 -34.59 18.26 -11.89
C ASP A 542 -33.67 18.20 -10.66
N PHE A 543 -32.45 17.68 -10.80
CA PHE A 543 -31.46 17.62 -9.70
C PHE A 543 -30.52 18.84 -9.65
N GLY A 544 -30.86 19.92 -10.36
CA GLY A 544 -30.15 21.19 -10.28
C GLY A 544 -28.89 21.26 -11.15
N ALA A 545 -28.08 22.30 -10.96
CA ALA A 545 -26.81 22.45 -11.66
C ALA A 545 -25.76 21.44 -11.14
N ASP A 546 -25.81 21.14 -9.84
CA ASP A 546 -24.82 20.35 -9.10
C ASP A 546 -25.22 18.87 -8.99
N TYR A 547 -26.01 18.37 -9.96
CA TYR A 547 -26.54 17.00 -9.98
C TYR A 547 -25.45 15.91 -9.88
N ALA A 548 -24.24 16.19 -10.37
CA ALA A 548 -23.08 15.29 -10.31
C ALA A 548 -22.55 15.06 -8.88
N ASN A 549 -22.89 15.95 -7.94
CA ASN A 549 -22.51 15.86 -6.53
C ASN A 549 -23.47 14.96 -5.73
N VAL A 550 -24.64 14.63 -6.29
CA VAL A 550 -25.64 13.77 -5.64
C VAL A 550 -25.18 12.30 -5.64
N ARG A 551 -25.44 11.59 -4.55
CA ARG A 551 -25.32 10.12 -4.43
C ARG A 551 -26.64 9.55 -3.90
N ILE A 552 -27.43 8.94 -4.78
CA ILE A 552 -28.72 8.33 -4.42
C ILE A 552 -28.48 6.91 -3.90
N VAL A 553 -28.83 6.65 -2.63
CA VAL A 553 -28.69 5.33 -1.99
C VAL A 553 -30.01 4.55 -1.92
N ALA A 554 -31.16 5.20 -2.01
CA ALA A 554 -32.45 4.51 -2.04
C ALA A 554 -33.57 5.37 -2.66
N MET A 555 -34.63 4.69 -3.12
CA MET A 555 -35.87 5.30 -3.57
C MET A 555 -37.05 4.78 -2.74
N TRP A 556 -37.97 5.67 -2.38
CA TRP A 556 -39.09 5.37 -1.50
C TRP A 556 -40.40 6.01 -2.01
N THR A 557 -41.52 5.33 -1.77
CA THR A 557 -42.88 5.82 -2.07
C THR A 557 -43.72 5.81 -0.80
N ARG A 558 -44.42 6.91 -0.54
CA ARG A 558 -45.50 6.98 0.46
C ARG A 558 -46.80 6.55 -0.19
N TYR A 559 -47.45 5.54 0.39
CA TYR A 559 -48.72 5.02 -0.10
C TYR A 559 -49.89 5.64 0.67
N ARG A 560 -50.98 5.90 -0.07
CA ARG A 560 -52.26 6.33 0.47
C ARG A 560 -52.83 5.24 1.41
N PRO A 561 -53.56 5.60 2.49
CA PRO A 561 -54.22 4.61 3.35
C PRO A 561 -55.12 3.65 2.55
N SER A 562 -55.23 2.40 3.02
CA SER A 562 -56.01 1.36 2.37
C SER A 562 -55.62 1.11 0.89
N SER A 563 -54.31 0.99 0.65
CA SER A 563 -53.72 0.58 -0.64
C SER A 563 -53.04 -0.80 -0.56
N PRO A 564 -53.79 -1.89 -0.28
CA PRO A 564 -53.21 -3.22 -0.16
C PRO A 564 -52.82 -3.85 -1.51
N GLY A 565 -51.91 -4.81 -1.46
CA GLY A 565 -51.48 -5.63 -2.59
C GLY A 565 -50.11 -5.26 -3.16
N SER A 566 -49.83 -5.73 -4.36
CA SER A 566 -48.57 -5.48 -5.06
C SER A 566 -48.72 -4.47 -6.19
N PHE A 567 -47.69 -3.66 -6.39
CA PHE A 567 -47.61 -2.62 -7.41
C PHE A 567 -46.37 -2.83 -8.28
N SER A 568 -46.48 -2.59 -9.59
CA SER A 568 -45.41 -2.82 -10.57
C SER A 568 -44.49 -1.62 -10.80
N GLY A 569 -44.72 -0.53 -10.09
CA GLY A 569 -44.10 0.77 -10.35
C GLY A 569 -44.50 1.40 -11.67
N PHE A 570 -43.68 2.35 -12.10
CA PHE A 570 -43.73 3.00 -13.40
C PHE A 570 -43.12 2.11 -14.50
N ASP A 571 -43.40 2.47 -15.77
CA ASP A 571 -43.09 1.67 -16.96
C ASP A 571 -41.61 1.79 -17.39
N GLY A 572 -40.96 2.88 -16.99
CA GLY A 572 -39.53 3.08 -17.18
C GLY A 572 -39.07 4.45 -16.68
N MET A 573 -37.77 4.55 -16.41
CA MET A 573 -37.09 5.80 -16.02
C MET A 573 -35.79 5.95 -16.82
N TRP A 574 -35.44 7.19 -17.16
CA TRP A 574 -34.17 7.50 -17.84
C TRP A 574 -33.62 8.88 -17.43
N TRP A 575 -32.31 9.00 -17.44
CA TRP A 575 -31.58 10.23 -17.19
C TRP A 575 -31.40 11.00 -18.49
N ASP A 576 -31.65 12.31 -18.45
CA ASP A 576 -31.62 13.16 -19.64
C ASP A 576 -31.00 14.54 -19.39
N ASN A 577 -30.56 15.18 -20.48
CA ASN A 577 -29.90 16.49 -20.45
C ASN A 577 -30.90 17.66 -20.50
N ASP A 578 -32.12 17.42 -20.97
CA ASP A 578 -33.26 18.34 -20.85
C ASP A 578 -34.50 17.66 -20.21
N ASN A 579 -35.63 18.36 -20.21
CA ASN A 579 -36.85 17.91 -19.51
C ASN A 579 -37.99 17.49 -20.44
N ASP A 580 -37.71 17.16 -21.70
CA ASP A 580 -38.70 16.67 -22.66
C ASP A 580 -39.00 15.16 -22.51
N ASN A 581 -39.91 14.65 -23.33
CA ASN A 581 -40.43 13.29 -23.22
C ASN A 581 -39.88 12.32 -24.29
N VAL A 582 -38.87 12.73 -25.04
CA VAL A 582 -38.03 11.88 -25.88
C VAL A 582 -37.06 11.14 -24.96
N ASN A 583 -36.72 9.91 -25.32
CA ASN A 583 -35.71 9.12 -24.61
C ASN A 583 -34.51 8.95 -25.54
N ASP A 584 -33.59 9.93 -25.49
CA ASP A 584 -32.27 9.87 -26.13
C ASP A 584 -31.11 10.00 -25.13
N GLY A 585 -31.41 10.16 -23.84
CA GLY A 585 -30.48 9.97 -22.71
C GLY A 585 -30.19 8.51 -22.31
N THR A 586 -29.92 8.28 -21.02
CA THR A 586 -29.42 7.00 -20.48
C THR A 586 -30.45 6.30 -19.59
N THR A 587 -30.70 5.00 -19.83
CA THR A 587 -31.67 4.21 -19.01
C THR A 587 -31.27 4.15 -17.53
N ALA A 588 -32.19 4.54 -16.64
CA ALA A 588 -32.00 4.54 -15.20
C ALA A 588 -32.18 3.12 -14.61
N THR A 589 -31.20 2.25 -14.88
CA THR A 589 -31.28 0.82 -14.55
C THR A 589 -31.47 0.60 -13.05
N GLY A 590 -32.51 -0.18 -12.68
CA GLY A 590 -32.85 -0.48 -11.29
C GLY A 590 -33.66 0.59 -10.56
N MET A 591 -33.77 1.80 -11.12
CA MET A 591 -34.58 2.88 -10.54
C MET A 591 -36.06 2.71 -10.90
N ASN A 592 -36.92 2.64 -9.88
CA ASN A 592 -38.37 2.75 -10.04
C ASN A 592 -39.00 3.23 -8.73
N PHE A 593 -40.20 3.80 -8.82
CA PHE A 593 -41.05 4.17 -7.70
C PHE A 593 -42.37 3.41 -7.80
N GLY A 594 -43.07 3.20 -6.68
CA GLY A 594 -44.38 2.56 -6.70
C GLY A 594 -44.34 1.03 -6.84
N THR A 595 -43.27 0.37 -6.38
CA THR A 595 -42.99 -1.07 -6.60
C THR A 595 -43.33 -1.96 -5.40
N ALA A 596 -43.97 -1.43 -4.35
CA ALA A 596 -44.22 -2.16 -3.11
C ALA A 596 -44.99 -3.47 -3.34
N GLN A 597 -44.57 -4.53 -2.63
CA GLN A 597 -45.16 -5.87 -2.70
C GLN A 597 -45.93 -6.20 -1.42
N ASP A 598 -47.00 -6.99 -1.55
CA ASP A 598 -47.77 -7.54 -0.42
C ASP A 598 -48.23 -6.51 0.63
N MET A 599 -48.55 -5.28 0.19
CA MET A 599 -48.91 -4.18 1.08
C MET A 599 -50.12 -4.51 1.97
N PRO A 600 -50.04 -4.25 3.29
CA PRO A 600 -51.17 -4.45 4.19
C PRO A 600 -52.24 -3.36 4.02
N SER A 601 -53.50 -3.71 4.31
CA SER A 601 -54.60 -2.74 4.32
C SER A 601 -54.65 -1.97 5.64
N THR A 602 -53.88 -0.88 5.75
CA THR A 602 -53.83 -0.02 6.94
C THR A 602 -54.72 1.23 6.82
N SER A 603 -54.97 1.89 7.96
CA SER A 603 -55.60 3.22 8.04
C SER A 603 -54.60 4.38 7.97
N GLU A 604 -53.30 4.08 8.04
CA GLU A 604 -52.18 5.02 8.09
C GLU A 604 -51.49 5.12 6.72
N GLN A 605 -50.70 6.16 6.52
CA GLN A 605 -49.77 6.21 5.38
C GLN A 605 -48.56 5.31 5.68
N LEU A 606 -47.93 4.78 4.64
CA LEU A 606 -46.76 3.92 4.77
C LEU A 606 -45.71 4.32 3.74
N TRP A 607 -44.50 4.60 4.23
CA TRP A 607 -43.30 4.68 3.39
C TRP A 607 -42.78 3.26 3.12
N VAL A 608 -42.50 2.96 1.85
CA VAL A 608 -41.92 1.69 1.42
C VAL A 608 -40.74 1.97 0.51
N GLN A 609 -39.65 1.23 0.71
CA GLN A 609 -38.48 1.28 -0.15
C GLN A 609 -38.81 0.58 -1.47
N ASP A 610 -38.70 1.32 -2.58
CA ASP A 610 -38.92 0.80 -3.93
C ASP A 610 -37.62 0.27 -4.55
N ALA A 611 -36.47 0.84 -4.16
CA ALA A 611 -35.13 0.42 -4.58
C ALA A 611 -34.05 0.72 -3.51
N ASP A 612 -33.01 -0.11 -3.48
CA ASP A 612 -31.83 0.00 -2.62
C ASP A 612 -30.55 0.01 -3.46
N PHE A 613 -29.72 1.03 -3.25
CA PHE A 613 -28.43 1.27 -3.89
C PHE A 613 -27.33 1.54 -2.83
N SER A 614 -27.56 1.20 -1.56
CA SER A 614 -26.62 1.45 -0.46
C SER A 614 -25.23 0.85 -0.68
N GLY A 615 -25.13 -0.30 -1.35
CA GLY A 615 -23.86 -0.92 -1.73
C GLY A 615 -23.22 -0.39 -3.02
N ALA A 616 -23.90 0.47 -3.78
CA ALA A 616 -23.39 1.09 -5.00
C ALA A 616 -24.22 2.38 -5.32
N PRO A 617 -23.98 3.50 -4.62
CA PRO A 617 -24.78 4.71 -4.75
C PRO A 617 -24.81 5.26 -6.18
N ILE A 618 -25.99 5.67 -6.66
CA ILE A 618 -26.16 6.21 -8.00
C ILE A 618 -25.74 7.69 -8.01
N THR A 619 -24.67 7.99 -8.75
CA THR A 619 -24.38 9.36 -9.24
C THR A 619 -25.25 9.65 -10.47
N PRO A 620 -26.10 10.68 -10.47
CA PRO A 620 -26.85 11.09 -11.65
C PRO A 620 -25.94 11.39 -12.87
N PRO A 621 -26.07 10.65 -14.00
CA PRO A 621 -25.26 10.88 -15.19
C PRO A 621 -25.74 12.08 -16.03
N SER A 622 -26.90 12.65 -15.71
CA SER A 622 -27.45 13.87 -16.31
C SER A 622 -28.41 14.56 -15.34
N ARG A 623 -28.73 15.83 -15.61
CA ARG A 623 -29.48 16.70 -14.69
C ARG A 623 -30.91 16.26 -14.41
N TYR A 624 -31.61 15.72 -15.41
CA TYR A 624 -33.03 15.40 -15.29
C TYR A 624 -33.24 13.89 -15.22
N LEU A 625 -34.19 13.46 -14.38
CA LEU A 625 -34.70 12.10 -14.34
C LEU A 625 -36.14 12.09 -14.83
N LEU A 626 -36.37 11.38 -15.92
CA LEU A 626 -37.65 11.27 -16.60
C LEU A 626 -38.33 9.95 -16.23
N VAL A 627 -39.65 9.96 -16.13
CA VAL A 627 -40.46 8.82 -15.68
C VAL A 627 -41.64 8.60 -16.62
N SER A 628 -41.78 7.41 -17.20
CA SER A 628 -42.94 6.99 -17.99
C SER A 628 -44.00 6.32 -17.12
N THR A 629 -45.23 6.84 -17.14
CA THR A 629 -46.36 6.23 -16.41
C THR A 629 -46.92 4.97 -17.07
N GLY A 630 -46.56 4.71 -18.34
CA GLY A 630 -47.00 3.54 -19.10
C GLY A 630 -48.50 3.39 -19.30
N SER A 631 -48.90 2.22 -19.78
CA SER A 631 -50.29 1.97 -20.20
C SER A 631 -51.26 1.62 -19.06
N THR A 632 -50.75 1.24 -17.88
CA THR A 632 -51.56 0.79 -16.73
C THR A 632 -51.04 1.30 -15.36
N PRO A 633 -50.85 2.63 -15.18
CA PRO A 633 -50.39 3.18 -13.91
C PRO A 633 -51.40 3.00 -12.78
N THR A 634 -50.91 2.97 -11.55
CA THR A 634 -51.73 2.86 -10.33
C THR A 634 -51.79 4.19 -9.58
N ASP A 635 -52.94 4.55 -8.98
CA ASP A 635 -53.17 5.83 -8.27
C ASP A 635 -52.92 5.72 -6.75
N ARG A 636 -51.86 5.01 -6.33
CA ARG A 636 -51.67 4.57 -4.93
C ARG A 636 -50.56 5.27 -4.17
N GLY A 637 -49.47 5.64 -4.85
CA GLY A 637 -48.50 6.58 -4.30
C GLY A 637 -49.13 7.97 -4.09
N ASN A 638 -48.60 8.74 -3.15
CA ASN A 638 -48.90 10.17 -3.03
C ASN A 638 -47.66 11.05 -2.81
N GLU A 639 -46.57 10.51 -2.27
CA GLU A 639 -45.27 11.18 -2.14
C GLU A 639 -44.17 10.21 -2.58
N PHE A 640 -43.06 10.74 -3.04
CA PHE A 640 -41.86 10.01 -3.43
C PHE A 640 -40.65 10.66 -2.77
N ALA A 641 -39.63 9.89 -2.43
CA ALA A 641 -38.42 10.41 -1.82
C ALA A 641 -37.18 9.68 -2.34
N PHE A 642 -36.11 10.43 -2.58
CA PHE A 642 -34.78 9.88 -2.74
C PHE A 642 -34.05 10.00 -1.39
N VAL A 643 -33.38 8.94 -0.97
CA VAL A 643 -32.44 9.00 0.16
C VAL A 643 -31.04 8.98 -0.43
N GLY A 644 -30.15 9.80 0.12
CA GLY A 644 -28.81 9.96 -0.43
C GLY A 644 -27.94 10.90 0.39
N TYR A 645 -26.82 11.30 -0.20
CA TYR A 645 -25.94 12.32 0.33
C TYR A 645 -25.41 13.20 -0.81
N ILE A 646 -24.83 14.34 -0.46
CA ILE A 646 -24.19 15.27 -1.40
C ILE A 646 -22.69 15.24 -1.09
N VAL A 647 -21.87 15.02 -2.11
CA VAL A 647 -20.41 15.21 -2.05
C VAL A 647 -20.11 16.70 -2.30
N PRO A 648 -19.18 17.35 -1.59
CA PRO A 648 -18.84 18.76 -1.78
C PRO A 648 -18.49 19.17 -3.21
#